data_AF-A0A4V1QZV0-F1
#
_entry.id   AF-A0A4V1QZV0-F1
#
_cell.length_a   1.000
_cell.length_b   1.000
_cell.length_c   1.000
_cell.angle_alpha   90.00
_cell.angle_beta   90.00
_cell.angle_gamma   90.00
#
_symmetry.space_group_name_H-M   'P 1'
#
loop_
_entity.id
_entity.type
_entity.pdbx_description
1 polymer ?
#
loop_
_entity_poly.entity_id
_entity_poly.type
_entity_poly.pdbx_seq_one_letter_code
_entity_poly.pdbx_strand_id
1 'polypeptide(L)'
;MIEITDNKIYAIYIRVSTDKQVEHGDSIEMQQSLGEKIILENEGILYKIYIEPAVSASKTKLKDRKILLECLSDAKAGYFNKLIVYRRDRLSRKAEDSLAIRSILESAKCEIIFSATGEMQVNLNDPYGKLMENIRASLDEIESATISMRVSDVMRSKAEKGEFGGGTLPYGYIRTDKGIVVSREDVPIIYEIEDLYLKGYGIYSIVKWLNGGEIRNLGFRPNGKAIRRLKQHKNCSELWTKDVVHNVIFSKFYSGYVEYGGKGSEKEIIAKGLHEAIRSEERQQLINSKRDLRVSKITPPRHYQTNFLLTGLLFCGECGLKYISRNSTRKNKKPYLYYYCSSSYNRNAIRECNNHNFKKDIIEEFIIQKIKEYIKTVDINNLTDKIEKQLIKNQLDDKVDLEKINKGIRRLEKSKESIKRLLFELDEQDENYLILKKEYQEDQIQLIKELNEANRVKEIIMKKTNEKKDDKITYDEILRNMKSFLDMFDKLPQISQKVLLDTIIDKIEIFKDGEIQCQFAFDTGYNGKEEDIEVEFMSLGGTSDKVTLVVAPLVAAVGVPVAKMSGRGLGHTGGTIDKLEAIQGFQTELSRERFIEQVNEIGVAVIGQSGDLTPADKKLYALRDVTATVESIPLIASSIMSKKIASGADSIVLDVKVGDGAFMKTLAEAEALAEAMVAIGSELGRRTAAVISDMNQPLGFAIGNALEVAEALTALQGEGPSDLMEVSLTLGAHMVVLGGKADTLEEARALVEQKLMDGSALRLFHNFVKAQGGNEALLEHPERVLPQAKMQIRVPAPSTGIVQTIAAEQLGIAAMKLGAGRASKDDQIDHAVGLVLSKKAGDRVKAGDTIATVHAQADNAAALEAVRTIQRAYTIEDKDCERRPLILSVVTTAGTSRL
;
A
#
# COMPACT_ATOMS: atom_id res chain seq x y z
N MET A 1 -7.83 21.55 -41.36
CA MET A 1 -6.50 21.66 -40.73
C MET A 1 -5.64 22.45 -41.69
N ILE A 2 -5.23 23.66 -41.30
CA ILE A 2 -4.33 24.51 -42.10
C ILE A 2 -2.91 24.06 -41.73
N GLU A 3 -2.13 23.56 -42.68
CA GLU A 3 -0.70 23.27 -42.49
C GLU A 3 0.04 24.59 -42.25
N ILE A 4 0.37 24.89 -41.00
CA ILE A 4 1.25 26.00 -40.63
C ILE A 4 2.67 25.47 -40.59
N THR A 5 3.28 25.27 -41.77
CA THR A 5 4.66 24.77 -41.84
C THR A 5 5.71 25.80 -42.19
N ASP A 6 5.37 27.09 -42.39
CA ASP A 6 6.42 28.12 -42.57
C ASP A 6 6.13 29.54 -42.04
N ASN A 7 4.94 29.82 -41.47
CA ASN A 7 4.68 31.14 -40.88
C ASN A 7 5.04 31.18 -39.40
N LYS A 8 5.87 32.14 -38.97
CA LYS A 8 6.18 32.42 -37.55
C LYS A 8 4.99 33.14 -36.91
N ILE A 9 4.07 32.39 -36.31
CA ILE A 9 2.83 32.93 -35.71
C ILE A 9 2.96 32.92 -34.19
N TYR A 10 2.83 34.10 -33.59
CA TYR A 10 3.09 34.36 -32.18
C TYR A 10 1.81 34.59 -31.39
N ALA A 11 1.76 34.13 -30.15
CA ALA A 11 0.79 34.55 -29.15
C ALA A 11 1.50 35.20 -27.96
N ILE A 12 0.86 36.15 -27.28
CA ILE A 12 1.40 36.78 -26.06
C ILE A 12 0.51 36.38 -24.89
N TYR A 13 1.09 35.84 -23.83
CA TYR A 13 0.36 35.53 -22.59
C TYR A 13 0.82 36.46 -21.46
N ILE A 14 -0.14 37.21 -20.93
CA ILE A 14 0.04 38.23 -19.90
C ILE A 14 -0.75 37.83 -18.65
N ARG A 15 -0.09 37.87 -17.48
CA ARG A 15 -0.74 37.61 -16.19
C ARG A 15 -0.57 38.79 -15.25
N VAL A 16 -1.68 39.19 -14.61
CA VAL A 16 -1.74 40.31 -13.67
C VAL A 16 -2.04 39.79 -12.26
N SER A 17 -1.28 40.20 -11.24
CA SER A 17 -1.54 39.84 -9.84
C SER A 17 -1.85 41.10 -9.04
N THR A 18 -3.05 41.19 -8.48
CA THR A 18 -3.63 42.43 -7.94
C THR A 18 -2.92 43.05 -6.73
N ASP A 19 -2.01 42.36 -6.05
CA ASP A 19 -1.54 42.84 -4.73
C ASP A 19 -0.07 43.33 -4.68
N LYS A 20 0.70 43.35 -5.80
CA LYS A 20 2.14 43.74 -5.74
C LYS A 20 2.72 44.47 -6.98
N GLN A 21 1.92 45.15 -7.79
CA GLN A 21 2.42 45.83 -9.01
C GLN A 21 2.66 47.34 -8.83
N VAL A 22 3.27 47.76 -7.72
CA VAL A 22 3.74 49.15 -7.54
C VAL A 22 5.25 49.23 -7.25
N GLU A 23 5.92 48.15 -6.83
CA GLU A 23 7.35 48.21 -6.49
C GLU A 23 8.33 47.74 -7.59
N HIS A 24 7.88 47.05 -8.65
CA HIS A 24 8.78 46.45 -9.66
C HIS A 24 8.42 46.71 -11.15
N GLY A 25 7.51 47.63 -11.47
CA GLY A 25 7.36 48.13 -12.85
C GLY A 25 6.65 47.23 -13.88
N ASP A 26 6.17 46.03 -13.51
CA ASP A 26 5.49 45.09 -14.43
C ASP A 26 4.08 45.54 -14.86
N SER A 27 3.90 46.65 -15.60
CA SER A 27 2.59 47.02 -16.15
C SER A 27 2.16 46.06 -17.28
N ILE A 28 0.84 45.90 -17.51
CA ILE A 28 0.29 45.14 -18.64
C ILE A 28 0.86 45.69 -19.96
N GLU A 29 0.93 47.01 -20.06
CA GLU A 29 1.44 47.75 -21.21
C GLU A 29 2.92 47.44 -21.48
N MET A 30 3.75 47.31 -20.44
CA MET A 30 5.15 46.92 -20.59
C MET A 30 5.28 45.50 -21.13
N GLN A 31 4.54 44.53 -20.56
CA GLN A 31 4.61 43.12 -20.98
C GLN A 31 4.16 42.95 -22.44
N GLN A 32 3.11 43.67 -22.83
CA GLN A 32 2.63 43.69 -24.20
C GLN A 32 3.65 44.32 -25.14
N SER A 33 4.18 45.51 -24.80
CA SER A 33 5.15 46.24 -25.64
C SER A 33 6.44 45.43 -25.88
N LEU A 34 6.95 44.73 -24.85
CA LEU A 34 8.11 43.86 -24.99
C LEU A 34 7.82 42.64 -25.88
N GLY A 35 6.63 42.05 -25.75
CA GLY A 35 6.22 40.94 -26.61
C GLY A 35 6.05 41.36 -28.08
N GLU A 36 5.40 42.50 -28.32
CA GLU A 36 5.23 43.06 -29.66
C GLU A 36 6.57 43.42 -30.31
N LYS A 37 7.53 43.95 -29.53
CA LYS A 37 8.88 44.24 -30.01
C LYS A 37 9.61 42.97 -30.49
N ILE A 38 9.50 41.87 -29.75
CA ILE A 38 10.09 40.56 -30.15
C ILE A 38 9.45 40.04 -31.43
N ILE A 39 8.13 40.22 -31.61
CA ILE A 39 7.42 39.80 -32.83
C ILE A 39 7.92 40.61 -34.04
N LEU A 40 8.05 41.94 -33.87
CA LEU A 40 8.57 42.85 -34.88
C LEU A 40 10.02 42.51 -35.28
N GLU A 41 10.91 42.27 -34.31
CA GLU A 41 12.31 41.91 -34.56
C GLU A 41 12.48 40.57 -35.29
N ASN A 42 11.51 39.66 -35.18
CA ASN A 42 11.56 38.33 -35.79
C ASN A 42 10.71 38.18 -37.06
N GLU A 43 10.13 39.27 -37.57
CA GLU A 43 9.20 39.30 -38.71
C GLU A 43 7.99 38.36 -38.53
N GLY A 44 7.46 38.31 -37.30
CA GLY A 44 6.36 37.43 -36.90
C GLY A 44 4.97 38.01 -37.10
N ILE A 45 3.96 37.13 -37.15
CA ILE A 45 2.53 37.51 -37.18
C ILE A 45 1.92 37.28 -35.79
N LEU A 46 1.32 38.30 -35.18
CA LEU A 46 0.59 38.15 -33.91
C LEU A 46 -0.79 37.50 -34.15
N TYR A 47 -1.05 36.37 -33.50
CA TYR A 47 -2.35 35.70 -33.48
C TYR A 47 -3.29 36.29 -32.43
N LYS A 48 -2.91 36.24 -31.15
CA LYS A 48 -3.78 36.64 -30.04
C LYS A 48 -2.98 36.99 -28.78
N ILE A 49 -3.51 37.95 -28.01
CA ILE A 49 -3.01 38.31 -26.68
C ILE A 49 -3.98 37.76 -25.63
N TYR A 50 -3.48 36.90 -24.74
CA TYR A 50 -4.23 36.32 -23.63
C TYR A 50 -3.91 37.09 -22.35
N ILE A 51 -4.91 37.72 -21.74
CA ILE A 51 -4.76 38.50 -20.50
C ILE A 51 -5.51 37.78 -19.38
N GLU A 52 -4.78 37.21 -18.43
CA GLU A 52 -5.38 36.51 -17.29
C GLU A 52 -5.50 37.42 -16.05
N PRO A 53 -6.73 37.78 -15.61
CA PRO A 53 -6.93 38.67 -14.47
C PRO A 53 -6.81 37.93 -13.13
N ALA A 54 -5.89 38.40 -12.29
CA ALA A 54 -5.85 38.27 -10.83
C ALA A 54 -6.19 36.89 -10.21
N VAL A 55 -5.51 35.84 -10.65
CA VAL A 55 -5.57 34.52 -10.00
C VAL A 55 -4.35 34.33 -9.08
N SER A 56 -4.59 34.13 -7.78
CA SER A 56 -3.55 33.88 -6.77
C SER A 56 -2.83 32.55 -7.01
N ALA A 57 -1.54 32.63 -7.38
CA ALA A 57 -0.70 31.48 -7.74
C ALA A 57 -0.39 30.50 -6.60
N SER A 58 -0.81 30.77 -5.36
CA SER A 58 -0.62 29.85 -4.22
C SER A 58 -1.83 28.96 -3.93
N LYS A 59 -3.00 29.22 -4.55
CA LYS A 59 -4.25 28.51 -4.20
C LYS A 59 -5.04 27.95 -5.37
N THR A 60 -4.80 28.39 -6.60
CA THR A 60 -5.64 28.01 -7.73
C THR A 60 -5.03 26.86 -8.52
N LYS A 61 -5.79 25.77 -8.71
CA LYS A 61 -5.35 24.59 -9.47
C LYS A 61 -5.34 24.91 -10.97
N LEU A 62 -4.50 24.23 -11.75
CA LEU A 62 -4.42 24.39 -13.21
C LEU A 62 -5.81 24.30 -13.90
N LYS A 63 -6.68 23.40 -13.40
CA LYS A 63 -8.06 23.20 -13.89
C LYS A 63 -8.95 24.45 -13.83
N ASP A 64 -8.63 25.40 -12.95
CA ASP A 64 -9.44 26.59 -12.71
C ASP A 64 -8.97 27.80 -13.56
N ARG A 65 -7.89 27.66 -14.34
CA ARG A 65 -7.28 28.73 -15.15
C ARG A 65 -7.76 28.71 -16.60
N LYS A 66 -9.01 29.15 -16.79
CA LYS A 66 -9.72 29.08 -18.09
C LYS A 66 -8.96 29.73 -19.25
N ILE A 67 -8.32 30.88 -19.04
CA ILE A 67 -7.63 31.64 -20.09
C ILE A 67 -6.32 30.97 -20.50
N LEU A 68 -5.57 30.41 -19.54
CA LEU A 68 -4.39 29.60 -19.85
C LEU A 68 -4.79 28.30 -20.58
N LEU A 69 -5.88 27.65 -20.16
CA LEU A 69 -6.38 26.44 -20.84
C LEU A 69 -6.84 26.74 -22.28
N GLU A 70 -7.46 27.89 -22.51
CA GLU A 70 -7.79 28.39 -23.85
C GLU A 70 -6.52 28.59 -24.70
N CYS A 71 -5.51 29.27 -24.15
CA CYS A 71 -4.21 29.47 -24.81
C CYS A 71 -3.54 28.13 -25.19
N LEU A 72 -3.56 27.14 -24.30
CA LEU A 72 -2.99 25.82 -24.56
C LEU A 72 -3.82 25.00 -25.57
N SER A 73 -5.14 25.15 -25.58
CA SER A 73 -6.01 24.54 -26.58
C SER A 73 -5.73 25.13 -27.96
N ASP A 74 -5.56 26.45 -28.05
CA ASP A 74 -5.26 27.14 -29.30
C ASP A 74 -3.87 26.76 -29.84
N ALA A 75 -2.90 26.54 -28.95
CA ALA A 75 -1.60 25.97 -29.31
C ALA A 75 -1.75 24.54 -29.88
N LYS A 76 -2.51 23.66 -29.22
CA LYS A 76 -2.75 22.28 -29.70
C LYS A 76 -3.48 22.22 -31.03
N ALA A 77 -4.40 23.15 -31.27
CA ALA A 77 -5.10 23.29 -32.55
C ALA A 77 -4.18 23.83 -33.67
N GLY A 78 -2.96 24.25 -33.32
CA GLY A 78 -1.95 24.74 -34.24
C GLY A 78 -2.18 26.17 -34.71
N TYR A 79 -2.95 27.00 -33.96
CA TYR A 79 -3.21 28.40 -34.38
C TYR A 79 -1.99 29.32 -34.27
N PHE A 80 -1.03 28.98 -33.41
CA PHE A 80 0.26 29.66 -33.28
C PHE A 80 1.35 28.65 -32.94
N ASN A 81 2.60 28.98 -33.27
CA ASN A 81 3.76 28.11 -33.02
C ASN A 81 4.79 28.74 -32.09
N LYS A 82 4.61 29.99 -31.66
CA LYS A 82 5.47 30.66 -30.67
C LYS A 82 4.63 31.35 -29.59
N LEU A 83 4.94 31.13 -28.32
CA LEU A 83 4.27 31.73 -27.17
C LEU A 83 5.22 32.65 -26.40
N ILE A 84 4.91 33.93 -26.32
CA ILE A 84 5.69 34.91 -25.56
C ILE A 84 5.09 35.09 -24.16
N VAL A 85 5.95 35.00 -23.15
CA VAL A 85 5.60 35.22 -21.74
C VAL A 85 6.63 36.15 -21.11
N TYR A 86 6.20 37.07 -20.23
CA TYR A 86 7.13 37.99 -19.59
C TYR A 86 8.19 37.29 -18.72
N ARG A 87 7.77 36.41 -17.82
CA ARG A 87 8.62 35.63 -16.90
C ARG A 87 8.04 34.23 -16.64
N ARG A 88 8.88 33.26 -16.31
CA ARG A 88 8.46 31.87 -16.04
C ARG A 88 7.37 31.74 -14.96
N ASP A 89 7.47 32.52 -13.88
CA ASP A 89 6.53 32.47 -12.76
C ASP A 89 5.11 32.99 -13.09
N ARG A 90 4.95 33.58 -14.29
CA ARG A 90 3.66 33.96 -14.87
C ARG A 90 2.92 32.75 -15.46
N LEU A 91 3.63 31.73 -15.96
CA LEU A 91 3.03 30.45 -16.35
C LEU A 91 2.68 29.61 -15.12
N SER A 92 3.63 29.30 -14.23
CA SER A 92 3.36 28.64 -12.96
C SER A 92 4.52 28.82 -11.96
N ARG A 93 4.21 28.77 -10.66
CA ARG A 93 5.21 28.71 -9.57
C ARG A 93 5.41 27.29 -9.01
N LYS A 94 4.57 26.34 -9.43
CA LYS A 94 4.68 24.92 -9.06
C LYS A 94 5.40 24.17 -10.18
N ALA A 95 6.43 23.40 -9.82
CA ALA A 95 7.23 22.64 -10.77
C ALA A 95 6.37 21.66 -11.61
N GLU A 96 5.46 20.92 -10.97
CA GLU A 96 4.54 19.98 -11.63
C GLU A 96 3.65 20.63 -12.70
N ASP A 97 3.00 21.75 -12.34
CA ASP A 97 2.14 22.49 -13.28
C ASP A 97 2.97 23.07 -14.44
N SER A 98 4.20 23.52 -14.16
CA SER A 98 5.11 24.04 -15.20
C SER A 98 5.55 22.95 -16.18
N LEU A 99 5.78 21.73 -15.70
CA LEU A 99 6.12 20.57 -16.54
C LEU A 99 4.92 20.13 -17.40
N ALA A 100 3.71 20.12 -16.83
CA ALA A 100 2.50 19.75 -17.56
C ALA A 100 2.17 20.73 -18.70
N ILE A 101 2.25 22.05 -18.41
CA ILE A 101 2.08 23.11 -19.42
C ILE A 101 3.09 22.95 -20.56
N ARG A 102 4.35 22.64 -20.21
CA ARG A 102 5.43 22.44 -21.17
C ARG A 102 5.20 21.21 -22.06
N SER A 103 4.86 20.07 -21.48
CA SER A 103 4.56 18.84 -22.24
C SER A 103 3.46 19.06 -23.28
N ILE A 104 2.43 19.86 -22.92
CA ILE A 104 1.37 20.24 -23.84
C ILE A 104 1.91 21.08 -25.00
N LEU A 105 2.71 22.11 -24.73
CA LEU A 105 3.25 22.99 -25.78
C LEU A 105 4.27 22.27 -26.68
N GLU A 106 5.07 21.36 -26.12
CA GLU A 106 5.99 20.50 -26.88
C GLU A 106 5.21 19.54 -27.81
N SER A 107 4.14 18.91 -27.32
CA SER A 107 3.27 18.07 -28.16
C SER A 107 2.58 18.85 -29.29
N ALA A 108 2.37 20.16 -29.07
CA ALA A 108 1.80 21.09 -30.04
C ALA A 108 2.85 21.72 -30.98
N LYS A 109 4.14 21.34 -30.86
CA LYS A 109 5.26 21.96 -31.59
C LYS A 109 5.33 23.49 -31.43
N CYS A 110 4.96 23.99 -30.26
CA CYS A 110 4.96 25.41 -29.93
C CYS A 110 6.16 25.79 -29.03
N GLU A 111 6.96 26.76 -29.46
CA GLU A 111 8.14 27.26 -28.75
C GLU A 111 7.78 28.38 -27.76
N ILE A 112 8.35 28.37 -26.55
CA ILE A 112 8.12 29.40 -25.52
C ILE A 112 9.28 30.41 -25.50
N ILE A 113 8.96 31.70 -25.50
CA ILE A 113 9.93 32.81 -25.48
C ILE A 113 9.68 33.67 -24.24
N PHE A 114 10.74 33.92 -23.45
CA PHE A 114 10.68 34.80 -22.28
C PHE A 114 11.22 36.20 -22.61
N SER A 115 10.49 37.26 -22.22
CA SER A 115 10.83 38.64 -22.63
C SER A 115 11.55 39.49 -21.57
N ALA A 116 11.78 38.99 -20.35
CA ALA A 116 12.52 39.70 -19.30
C ALA A 116 14.06 39.64 -19.49
N THR A 117 14.75 40.76 -19.24
CA THR A 117 16.21 40.89 -19.33
C THR A 117 16.94 40.16 -18.20
N GLY A 118 17.93 39.32 -18.53
CA GLY A 118 18.77 38.57 -17.57
C GLY A 118 18.43 37.08 -17.43
N GLU A 119 17.42 36.58 -18.14
CA GLU A 119 17.23 35.14 -18.29
C GLU A 119 18.19 34.62 -19.38
N MET A 120 19.13 33.76 -19.00
CA MET A 120 19.95 33.02 -19.95
C MET A 120 19.01 32.17 -20.80
N GLN A 121 19.03 32.34 -22.13
CA GLN A 121 18.30 31.45 -23.03
C GLN A 121 18.96 30.07 -22.97
N VAL A 122 18.52 29.25 -22.03
CA VAL A 122 18.96 27.87 -21.94
C VAL A 122 18.24 27.11 -23.05
N ASN A 123 18.99 26.54 -24.00
CA ASN A 123 18.40 25.64 -24.98
C ASN A 123 18.01 24.34 -24.27
N LEU A 124 16.73 24.16 -23.97
CA LEU A 124 16.24 23.04 -23.16
C LEU A 124 16.09 21.74 -23.93
N ASN A 125 16.49 21.71 -25.21
CA ASN A 125 16.71 20.49 -25.98
C ASN A 125 18.08 19.89 -25.70
N ASP A 126 18.99 20.63 -25.07
CA ASP A 126 20.29 20.16 -24.60
C ASP A 126 20.15 19.47 -23.22
N PRO A 127 20.66 18.24 -23.04
CA PRO A 127 20.79 17.59 -21.74
C PRO A 127 21.39 18.48 -20.64
N TYR A 128 22.37 19.33 -20.98
CA TYR A 128 22.97 20.26 -20.02
C TYR A 128 22.01 21.37 -19.59
N GLY A 129 21.14 21.81 -20.50
CA GLY A 129 20.08 22.77 -20.20
C GLY A 129 19.04 22.21 -19.24
N LYS A 130 18.64 20.95 -19.43
CA LYS A 130 17.72 20.23 -18.52
C LYS A 130 18.34 20.02 -17.13
N LEU A 131 19.63 19.71 -17.06
CA LEU A 131 20.35 19.56 -15.79
C LEU A 131 20.42 20.87 -15.01
N MET A 132 20.78 21.97 -15.67
CA MET A 132 20.88 23.29 -15.03
C MET A 132 19.53 23.79 -14.50
N GLU A 133 18.45 23.43 -15.18
CA GLU A 133 17.08 23.69 -14.73
C GLU A 133 16.71 22.92 -13.47
N ASN A 134 17.02 21.63 -13.41
CA ASN A 134 16.74 20.81 -12.22
C ASN A 134 17.55 21.28 -11.00
N ILE A 135 18.82 21.65 -11.23
CA ILE A 135 19.68 22.21 -10.18
C ILE A 135 19.08 23.51 -9.64
N ARG A 136 18.61 24.40 -10.52
CA ARG A 136 18.02 25.68 -10.11
C ARG A 136 16.70 25.50 -9.35
N ALA A 137 15.82 24.62 -9.80
CA ALA A 137 14.58 24.29 -9.10
C ALA A 137 14.87 23.75 -7.68
N SER A 138 15.90 22.91 -7.55
CA SER A 138 16.36 22.40 -6.27
C SER A 138 16.92 23.51 -5.37
N LEU A 139 17.64 24.49 -5.93
CA LEU A 139 18.17 25.64 -5.18
C LEU A 139 17.05 26.55 -4.64
N ASP A 140 16.01 26.82 -5.43
CA ASP A 140 14.87 27.64 -5.01
C ASP A 140 14.04 26.95 -3.89
N GLU A 141 13.94 25.62 -3.95
CA GLU A 141 13.31 24.81 -2.91
C GLU A 141 14.14 24.81 -1.61
N ILE A 142 15.46 24.66 -1.74
CA ILE A 142 16.40 24.79 -0.62
C ILE A 142 16.29 26.17 0.03
N GLU A 143 16.21 27.25 -0.76
CA GLU A 143 16.09 28.60 -0.21
C GLU A 143 14.79 28.79 0.57
N SER A 144 13.68 28.26 0.05
CA SER A 144 12.36 28.29 0.72
C SER A 144 12.38 27.50 2.04
N ALA A 145 12.99 26.30 2.05
CA ALA A 145 13.18 25.52 3.26
C ALA A 145 14.08 26.26 4.28
N THR A 146 15.16 26.88 3.80
CA THR A 146 16.12 27.63 4.62
C THR A 146 15.49 28.89 5.25
N ILE A 147 14.57 29.56 4.56
CA ILE A 147 13.80 30.69 5.12
C ILE A 147 12.87 30.20 6.24
N SER A 148 12.18 29.07 6.03
CA SER A 148 11.29 28.48 7.04
C SER A 148 12.07 28.06 8.30
N MET A 149 13.26 27.47 8.12
CA MET A 149 14.18 27.13 9.20
C MET A 149 14.62 28.39 9.97
N ARG A 150 15.07 29.44 9.28
CA ARG A 150 15.46 30.71 9.91
C ARG A 150 14.33 31.37 10.69
N VAL A 151 13.10 31.35 10.18
CA VAL A 151 11.93 31.86 10.92
C VAL A 151 11.68 31.01 12.16
N SER A 152 11.75 29.68 12.06
CA SER A 152 11.61 28.77 13.20
C SER A 152 12.65 29.06 14.28
N ASP A 153 13.91 29.27 13.92
CA ASP A 153 15.01 29.55 14.86
C ASP A 153 14.84 30.91 15.55
N VAL A 154 14.37 31.93 14.84
CA VAL A 154 14.04 33.23 15.42
C VAL A 154 12.87 33.13 16.40
N MET A 155 11.82 32.37 16.06
CA MET A 155 10.66 32.16 16.95
C MET A 155 11.04 31.38 18.21
N ARG A 156 11.89 30.37 18.04
CA ARG A 156 12.45 29.58 19.13
C ARG A 156 13.27 30.46 20.07
N SER A 157 14.19 31.26 19.54
CA SER A 157 15.03 32.16 20.34
C SER A 157 14.21 33.19 21.11
N LYS A 158 13.12 33.69 20.53
CA LYS A 158 12.17 34.58 21.23
C LYS A 158 11.46 33.87 22.37
N ALA A 159 10.95 32.66 22.14
CA ALA A 159 10.29 31.87 23.17
C ALA A 159 11.24 31.54 24.34
N GLU A 160 12.51 31.21 24.06
CA GLU A 160 13.54 30.96 25.08
C GLU A 160 13.81 32.21 25.95
N LYS A 161 13.73 33.41 25.36
CA LYS A 161 13.84 34.69 26.08
C LYS A 161 12.56 35.11 26.80
N GLY A 162 11.49 34.31 26.75
CA GLY A 162 10.19 34.67 27.31
C GLY A 162 9.44 35.75 26.51
N GLU A 163 9.89 36.05 25.30
CA GLU A 163 9.22 36.97 24.39
C GLU A 163 8.13 36.26 23.59
N PHE A 164 7.01 36.95 23.37
CA PHE A 164 5.94 36.43 22.54
C PHE A 164 6.38 36.39 21.06
N GLY A 165 6.51 35.18 20.51
CA GLY A 165 7.02 34.94 19.15
C GLY A 165 6.22 35.64 18.04
N GLY A 166 4.92 35.88 18.24
CA GLY A 166 4.05 36.57 17.29
C GLY A 166 2.72 35.84 17.08
N GLY A 167 1.83 36.44 16.29
CA GLY A 167 0.47 35.95 16.08
C GLY A 167 -0.59 36.71 16.87
N THR A 168 -1.78 36.12 16.98
CA THR A 168 -2.92 36.73 17.67
C THR A 168 -2.78 36.60 19.19
N LEU A 169 -2.88 37.73 19.91
CA LEU A 169 -2.75 37.74 21.38
C LEU A 169 -3.94 37.05 22.06
N PRO A 170 -3.70 36.31 23.16
CA PRO A 170 -4.78 35.77 23.98
C PRO A 170 -5.73 36.86 24.49
N TYR A 171 -7.00 36.50 24.66
CA TYR A 171 -8.04 37.44 25.11
C TYR A 171 -7.70 38.02 26.49
N GLY A 172 -7.89 39.32 26.70
CA GLY A 172 -7.50 40.04 27.91
C GLY A 172 -6.10 40.64 27.90
N TYR A 173 -5.36 40.48 26.81
CA TYR A 173 -4.06 41.12 26.59
C TYR A 173 -4.12 42.05 25.39
N ILE A 174 -3.53 43.24 25.55
CA ILE A 174 -3.41 44.24 24.49
C ILE A 174 -1.95 44.59 24.24
N ARG A 175 -1.63 44.90 22.98
CA ARG A 175 -0.30 45.33 22.59
C ARG A 175 -0.20 46.85 22.69
N THR A 176 0.80 47.33 23.41
CA THR A 176 1.12 48.75 23.56
C THR A 176 2.59 49.00 23.21
N ASP A 177 2.98 50.27 23.12
CA ASP A 177 4.36 50.68 22.84
C ASP A 177 5.35 50.20 23.93
N LYS A 178 4.85 49.88 25.13
CA LYS A 178 5.63 49.35 26.27
C LYS A 178 5.61 47.82 26.36
N GLY A 179 5.01 47.12 25.40
CA GLY A 179 4.88 45.66 25.38
C GLY A 179 3.45 45.16 25.57
N ILE A 180 3.31 43.91 26.00
CA ILE A 180 2.01 43.24 26.21
C ILE A 180 1.52 43.57 27.62
N VAL A 181 0.37 44.22 27.72
CA VAL A 181 -0.25 44.61 29.00
C VAL A 181 -1.64 44.01 29.16
N VAL A 182 -2.08 43.85 30.41
CA VAL A 182 -3.39 43.28 30.76
C VAL A 182 -4.50 44.32 30.56
N SER A 183 -5.58 43.93 29.89
CA SER A 183 -6.78 44.73 29.70
C SER A 183 -7.67 44.67 30.95
N ARG A 184 -7.77 45.79 31.68
CA ARG A 184 -8.55 45.87 32.93
C ARG A 184 -10.05 45.60 32.74
N GLU A 185 -10.58 45.86 31.55
CA GLU A 185 -12.00 45.63 31.22
C GLU A 185 -12.32 44.15 30.95
N ASP A 186 -11.34 43.39 30.43
CA ASP A 186 -11.52 41.99 30.02
C ASP A 186 -11.24 40.99 31.15
N VAL A 187 -10.44 41.38 32.14
CA VAL A 187 -10.07 40.53 33.30
C VAL A 187 -11.28 39.97 34.06
N PRO A 188 -12.33 40.76 34.38
CA PRO A 188 -13.52 40.23 35.04
C PRO A 188 -14.21 39.10 34.27
N ILE A 189 -14.19 39.16 32.93
CA ILE A 189 -14.80 38.15 32.06
C ILE A 189 -13.98 36.86 32.07
N ILE A 190 -12.65 36.97 32.13
CA ILE A 190 -11.75 35.81 32.27
C ILE A 190 -12.02 35.09 33.58
N TYR A 191 -12.12 35.83 34.68
CA TYR A 191 -12.46 35.24 35.98
C TYR A 191 -13.87 34.62 36.00
N GLU A 192 -14.86 35.24 35.33
CA GLU A 192 -16.20 34.66 35.17
C GLU A 192 -16.14 33.31 34.43
N ILE A 193 -15.37 33.21 33.35
CA ILE A 193 -15.17 31.97 32.58
C ILE A 193 -14.55 30.88 33.44
N GLU A 194 -13.49 31.21 34.18
CA GLU A 194 -12.80 30.29 35.06
C GLU A 194 -13.70 29.81 36.21
N ASP A 195 -14.43 30.72 36.86
CA ASP A 195 -15.34 30.40 37.96
C ASP A 195 -16.46 29.47 37.50
N LEU A 196 -17.04 29.72 36.33
CA LEU A 196 -18.04 28.84 35.73
C LEU A 196 -17.44 27.44 35.44
N TYR A 197 -16.21 27.38 34.94
CA TYR A 197 -15.54 26.12 34.71
C TYR A 197 -15.29 25.34 36.02
N LEU A 198 -14.80 26.01 37.06
CA LEU A 198 -14.54 25.45 38.39
C LEU A 198 -15.83 24.98 39.10
N LYS A 199 -16.93 25.72 38.93
CA LYS A 199 -18.29 25.36 39.38
C LYS A 199 -18.85 24.12 38.65
N GLY A 200 -18.19 23.66 37.59
CA GLY A 200 -18.54 22.41 36.92
C GLY A 200 -19.30 22.59 35.61
N TYR A 201 -19.43 23.81 35.08
CA TYR A 201 -20.01 24.03 33.75
C TYR A 201 -19.04 23.63 32.63
N GLY A 202 -19.58 23.07 31.55
CA GLY A 202 -18.81 22.68 30.37
C GLY A 202 -18.50 23.86 29.45
N ILE A 203 -17.45 23.76 28.64
CA ILE A 203 -16.99 24.84 27.72
C ILE A 203 -18.14 25.33 26.83
N TYR A 204 -18.94 24.43 26.27
CA TYR A 204 -20.09 24.79 25.44
C TYR A 204 -21.19 25.54 26.20
N SER A 205 -21.42 25.21 27.48
CA SER A 205 -22.36 25.94 28.33
C SER A 205 -21.84 27.36 28.59
N ILE A 206 -20.56 27.50 28.88
CA ILE A 206 -19.90 28.80 29.10
C ILE A 206 -19.98 29.66 27.84
N VAL A 207 -19.68 29.10 26.65
CA VAL A 207 -19.85 29.80 25.36
C VAL A 207 -21.30 30.26 25.16
N LYS A 208 -22.27 29.38 25.42
CA LYS A 208 -23.70 29.72 25.31
C LYS A 208 -24.06 30.88 26.23
N TRP A 209 -23.55 30.88 27.46
CA TRP A 209 -23.77 31.93 28.44
C TRP A 209 -23.17 33.27 28.05
N LEU A 210 -21.90 33.28 27.62
CA LEU A 210 -21.23 34.51 27.16
C LEU A 210 -21.93 35.14 25.95
N ASN A 211 -22.51 34.32 25.08
CA ASN A 211 -23.28 34.77 23.93
C ASN A 211 -24.76 35.10 24.25
N GLY A 212 -25.15 35.22 25.53
CA GLY A 212 -26.48 35.66 25.96
C GLY A 212 -27.55 34.55 26.04
N GLY A 213 -27.16 33.29 25.96
CA GLY A 213 -28.07 32.15 26.03
C GLY A 213 -28.32 31.64 27.46
N GLU A 214 -29.41 30.89 27.62
CA GLU A 214 -29.84 30.30 28.90
C GLU A 214 -29.07 29.01 29.24
N ILE A 215 -28.60 28.88 30.48
CA ILE A 215 -28.09 27.61 31.03
C ILE A 215 -28.98 27.12 32.17
N ARG A 216 -29.29 25.82 32.17
CA ARG A 216 -29.95 25.11 33.27
C ARG A 216 -29.23 25.37 34.60
N ASN A 217 -29.95 25.82 35.62
CA ASN A 217 -29.48 26.19 36.99
C ASN A 217 -28.76 27.55 37.12
N LEU A 218 -28.47 28.25 36.02
CA LEU A 218 -27.98 29.64 36.02
C LEU A 218 -29.04 30.63 35.48
N GLY A 219 -30.04 30.13 34.75
CA GLY A 219 -31.08 30.95 34.13
C GLY A 219 -30.58 31.67 32.89
N PHE A 220 -31.18 32.82 32.58
CA PHE A 220 -30.70 33.73 31.54
C PHE A 220 -29.57 34.60 32.09
N ARG A 221 -28.62 34.96 31.22
CA ARG A 221 -27.60 35.95 31.56
C ARG A 221 -28.30 37.25 31.99
N PRO A 222 -27.91 37.87 33.12
CA PRO A 222 -28.47 39.15 33.53
C PRO A 222 -28.39 40.18 32.39
N ASN A 223 -29.50 40.90 32.15
CA ASN A 223 -29.68 41.85 31.05
C ASN A 223 -29.73 41.27 29.61
N GLY A 224 -29.70 39.94 29.43
CA GLY A 224 -29.91 39.27 28.13
C GLY A 224 -28.90 39.61 27.01
N LYS A 225 -27.84 40.37 27.32
CA LYS A 225 -26.88 40.86 26.33
C LYS A 225 -25.68 39.93 26.23
N ALA A 226 -25.36 39.54 24.99
CA ALA A 226 -24.10 38.87 24.68
C ALA A 226 -22.92 39.79 24.98
N ILE A 227 -21.88 39.25 25.62
CA ILE A 227 -20.59 39.95 25.71
C ILE A 227 -19.91 39.82 24.35
N ARG A 228 -19.69 40.96 23.68
CA ARG A 228 -18.98 41.00 22.40
C ARG A 228 -17.49 41.18 22.65
N ARG A 229 -16.67 40.45 21.91
CA ARG A 229 -15.22 40.60 21.91
C ARG A 229 -14.83 41.70 20.93
N LEU A 230 -13.82 42.49 21.28
CA LEU A 230 -13.17 43.40 20.33
C LEU A 230 -12.54 42.59 19.17
N LYS A 231 -12.77 43.04 17.94
CA LYS A 231 -12.16 42.41 16.76
C LYS A 231 -10.65 42.68 16.74
N GLN A 232 -9.85 41.64 16.92
CA GLN A 232 -8.40 41.72 16.79
C GLN A 232 -7.94 41.75 15.32
N HIS A 233 -8.70 41.16 14.39
CA HIS A 233 -8.46 41.20 12.93
C HIS A 233 -9.78 41.20 12.13
N LYS A 234 -9.72 41.55 10.82
CA LYS A 234 -10.86 41.59 9.88
C LYS A 234 -11.70 40.30 9.84
N ASN A 235 -11.07 39.14 10.06
CA ASN A 235 -11.70 37.82 9.95
C ASN A 235 -12.10 37.20 11.30
N CYS A 236 -12.00 37.94 12.40
CA CYS A 236 -12.36 37.45 13.74
C CYS A 236 -13.83 37.74 14.07
N SER A 237 -14.52 36.75 14.63
CA SER A 237 -15.90 36.91 15.11
C SER A 237 -15.94 37.62 16.46
N GLU A 238 -16.90 38.53 16.63
CA GLU A 238 -17.20 39.19 17.91
C GLU A 238 -17.91 38.24 18.91
N LEU A 239 -18.38 37.08 18.44
CA LEU A 239 -18.98 36.04 19.29
C LEU A 239 -17.91 35.17 19.94
N TRP A 240 -18.24 34.61 21.11
CA TRP A 240 -17.40 33.63 21.78
C TRP A 240 -17.49 32.29 21.06
N THR A 241 -16.34 31.70 20.74
CA THR A 241 -16.22 30.35 20.19
C THR A 241 -15.66 29.39 21.23
N LYS A 242 -15.83 28.09 20.99
CA LYS A 242 -15.26 27.04 21.84
C LYS A 242 -13.74 27.20 22.01
N ASP A 243 -13.03 27.48 20.91
CA ASP A 243 -11.57 27.53 20.91
C ASP A 243 -11.04 28.71 21.72
N VAL A 244 -11.76 29.85 21.69
CA VAL A 244 -11.41 31.03 22.49
C VAL A 244 -11.60 30.73 23.96
N VAL A 245 -12.75 30.19 24.37
CA VAL A 245 -13.00 29.83 25.78
C VAL A 245 -12.04 28.73 26.25
N HIS A 246 -11.73 27.77 25.39
CA HIS A 246 -10.73 26.73 25.67
C HIS A 246 -9.35 27.33 25.92
N ASN A 247 -8.90 28.26 25.07
CA ASN A 247 -7.61 28.93 25.23
C ASN A 247 -7.57 29.79 26.49
N VAL A 248 -8.66 30.50 26.84
CA VAL A 248 -8.76 31.20 28.13
C VAL A 248 -8.52 30.23 29.27
N ILE A 249 -9.19 29.07 29.30
CA ILE A 249 -9.10 28.16 30.45
C ILE A 249 -7.73 27.47 30.54
N PHE A 250 -7.15 27.00 29.42
CA PHE A 250 -6.03 26.05 29.46
C PHE A 250 -4.67 26.58 29.03
N SER A 251 -4.58 27.78 28.43
CA SER A 251 -3.29 28.33 28.04
C SER A 251 -2.49 28.77 29.27
N LYS A 252 -1.21 28.40 29.34
CA LYS A 252 -0.29 28.86 30.40
C LYS A 252 0.11 30.34 30.25
N PHE A 253 -0.28 30.98 29.15
CA PHE A 253 -0.09 32.41 28.95
C PHE A 253 -0.75 33.23 30.06
N TYR A 254 -1.93 32.84 30.52
CA TYR A 254 -2.63 33.52 31.61
C TYR A 254 -1.92 33.41 32.96
N SER A 255 -1.10 32.38 33.16
CA SER A 255 -0.24 32.19 34.34
C SER A 255 1.18 32.75 34.17
N GLY A 256 1.46 33.51 33.10
CA GLY A 256 2.74 34.18 32.90
C GLY A 256 3.81 33.36 32.16
N TYR A 257 3.44 32.35 31.36
CA TYR A 257 4.38 31.53 30.59
C TYR A 257 4.16 31.65 29.08
N VAL A 258 5.21 31.53 28.29
CA VAL A 258 5.16 31.46 26.82
C VAL A 258 5.46 30.02 26.40
N GLU A 259 4.64 29.48 25.49
CA GLU A 259 4.77 28.12 24.96
C GLU A 259 5.11 28.17 23.47
N TYR A 260 6.07 27.35 23.04
CA TYR A 260 6.47 27.15 21.64
C TYR A 260 6.68 25.66 21.38
N GLY A 261 6.26 25.18 20.20
CA GLY A 261 6.27 23.74 19.89
C GLY A 261 5.02 23.00 20.40
N GLY A 262 4.69 21.88 19.77
CA GLY A 262 3.58 21.02 20.21
C GLY A 262 3.96 20.23 21.46
N LYS A 263 2.96 19.90 22.30
CA LYS A 263 3.18 19.11 23.51
C LYS A 263 3.76 17.72 23.16
N GLY A 264 4.93 17.38 23.69
CA GLY A 264 5.66 16.14 23.38
C GLY A 264 6.48 16.19 22.08
N SER A 265 6.67 17.37 21.48
CA SER A 265 7.60 17.54 20.36
C SER A 265 9.02 17.83 20.86
N GLU A 266 10.05 17.42 20.10
CA GLU A 266 11.46 17.76 20.39
C GLU A 266 11.72 19.28 20.49
N LYS A 267 10.82 20.10 19.97
CA LYS A 267 10.91 21.57 19.94
C LYS A 267 10.02 22.25 21.01
N GLU A 268 9.50 21.51 21.99
CA GLU A 268 8.67 22.06 23.07
C GLU A 268 9.50 22.95 24.01
N ILE A 269 9.07 24.21 24.15
CA ILE A 269 9.67 25.22 25.02
C ILE A 269 8.57 25.85 25.85
N ILE A 270 8.78 25.89 27.17
CA ILE A 270 7.90 26.54 28.13
C ILE A 270 8.78 27.46 28.97
N ALA A 271 8.73 28.76 28.71
CA ALA A 271 9.55 29.76 29.38
C ALA A 271 8.68 30.74 30.16
N LYS A 272 9.23 31.35 31.21
CA LYS A 272 8.57 32.44 31.93
C LYS A 272 8.48 33.65 31.02
N GLY A 273 7.26 34.11 30.76
CA GLY A 273 6.98 35.23 29.87
C GLY A 273 7.33 36.58 30.49
N LEU A 274 7.62 37.56 29.64
CA LEU A 274 7.81 38.96 30.06
C LEU A 274 6.49 39.70 30.32
N HIS A 275 5.36 39.10 29.98
CA HIS A 275 4.03 39.68 30.19
C HIS A 275 3.51 39.43 31.61
N GLU A 276 2.63 40.32 32.07
CA GLU A 276 1.97 40.19 33.37
C GLU A 276 0.98 39.00 33.39
N ALA A 277 1.01 38.19 34.45
CA ALA A 277 0.09 37.07 34.62
C ALA A 277 -1.29 37.56 35.07
N ILE A 278 -2.36 37.12 34.39
CA ILE A 278 -3.74 37.42 34.81
C ILE A 278 -4.17 36.56 36.00
N ARG A 279 -3.68 35.32 36.11
CA ARG A 279 -4.00 34.39 37.21
C ARG A 279 -2.75 33.88 37.91
N SER A 280 -2.91 33.50 39.18
CA SER A 280 -1.85 32.85 39.96
C SER A 280 -1.62 31.38 39.54
N GLU A 281 -0.44 30.85 39.86
CA GLU A 281 -0.11 29.45 39.62
C GLU A 281 -1.04 28.50 40.40
N GLU A 282 -1.41 28.85 41.64
CA GLU A 282 -2.37 28.10 42.45
C GLU A 282 -3.73 27.95 41.75
N ARG A 283 -4.20 29.04 41.13
CA ARG A 283 -5.47 29.04 40.39
C ARG A 283 -5.36 28.20 39.11
N GLN A 284 -4.22 28.24 38.43
CA GLN A 284 -3.95 27.37 37.28
C GLN A 284 -3.92 25.88 37.69
N GLN A 285 -3.33 25.56 38.84
CA GLN A 285 -3.34 24.20 39.40
C GLN A 285 -4.76 23.76 39.76
N LEU A 286 -5.62 24.65 40.27
CA LEU A 286 -7.02 24.35 40.54
C LEU A 286 -7.82 24.04 39.25
N ILE A 287 -7.56 24.80 38.18
CA ILE A 287 -8.16 24.53 36.86
C ILE A 287 -7.69 23.18 36.30
N ASN A 288 -6.40 22.88 36.43
CA ASN A 288 -5.81 21.62 35.98
C ASN A 288 -6.34 20.44 36.78
N SER A 289 -6.41 20.52 38.11
CA SER A 289 -6.99 19.46 38.94
C SER A 289 -8.48 19.23 38.63
N LYS A 290 -9.26 20.28 38.32
CA LYS A 290 -10.65 20.11 37.85
C LYS A 290 -10.72 19.44 36.49
N ARG A 291 -9.78 19.72 35.58
CA ARG A 291 -9.62 19.01 34.31
C ARG A 291 -9.28 17.55 34.57
N ASP A 292 -8.32 17.27 35.43
CA ASP A 292 -7.87 15.91 35.74
C ASP A 292 -8.94 15.11 36.48
N LEU A 293 -9.77 15.73 37.31
CA LEU A 293 -10.97 15.13 37.91
C LEU A 293 -12.07 14.85 36.88
N ARG A 294 -12.13 15.63 35.81
CA ARG A 294 -13.00 15.34 34.66
C ARG A 294 -12.41 14.27 33.76
N VAL A 295 -11.08 14.22 33.63
CA VAL A 295 -10.30 13.24 32.85
C VAL A 295 -10.28 11.87 33.53
N SER A 296 -10.16 11.80 34.85
CA SER A 296 -10.27 10.57 35.64
C SER A 296 -11.71 10.05 35.74
N LYS A 297 -12.70 10.92 35.51
CA LYS A 297 -14.10 10.56 35.23
C LYS A 297 -14.39 10.37 33.73
N ILE A 298 -13.38 10.41 32.85
CA ILE A 298 -13.53 9.93 31.48
C ILE A 298 -13.73 8.43 31.62
N THR A 299 -14.98 8.02 31.55
CA THR A 299 -15.33 6.71 31.00
C THR A 299 -14.48 6.55 29.74
N PRO A 300 -13.74 5.41 29.58
CA PRO A 300 -12.87 5.17 28.42
C PRO A 300 -13.51 5.68 27.14
N PRO A 301 -12.71 6.24 26.20
CA PRO A 301 -13.21 6.97 25.03
C PRO A 301 -14.43 6.25 24.50
N ARG A 302 -15.62 6.88 24.57
CA ARG A 302 -16.91 6.21 24.41
C ARG A 302 -16.74 5.07 23.42
N HIS A 303 -16.63 3.84 23.92
CA HIS A 303 -16.79 2.69 23.06
C HIS A 303 -18.11 2.95 22.33
N TYR A 304 -18.14 2.70 21.03
CA TYR A 304 -19.31 2.88 20.17
C TYR A 304 -20.45 1.95 20.62
N GLN A 305 -20.98 2.12 21.84
CA GLN A 305 -22.27 1.62 22.30
C GLN A 305 -23.32 2.65 21.86
N THR A 306 -23.33 2.98 20.57
CA THR A 306 -24.50 3.62 19.98
C THR A 306 -25.41 2.48 19.54
N ASN A 307 -26.61 2.38 20.08
CA ASN A 307 -27.64 1.46 19.59
C ASN A 307 -28.11 1.79 18.15
N PHE A 308 -27.35 2.58 17.39
CA PHE A 308 -27.70 3.17 16.10
C PHE A 308 -26.57 2.85 15.10
N LEU A 309 -26.88 2.04 14.09
CA LEU A 309 -25.93 1.54 13.10
C LEU A 309 -25.44 2.66 12.18
N LEU A 310 -26.36 3.51 11.73
CA LEU A 310 -26.11 4.51 10.67
C LEU A 310 -25.72 5.90 11.20
N THR A 311 -25.37 6.02 12.48
CA THR A 311 -24.96 7.33 13.05
C THR A 311 -23.66 7.80 12.42
N GLY A 312 -23.70 8.94 11.74
CA GLY A 312 -22.54 9.52 11.06
C GLY A 312 -22.60 9.40 9.53
N LEU A 313 -23.33 8.39 9.05
CA LEU A 313 -23.48 8.03 7.63
C LEU A 313 -24.74 8.63 6.98
N LEU A 314 -25.76 8.98 7.75
CA LEU A 314 -27.04 9.49 7.23
C LEU A 314 -27.06 11.02 7.03
N PHE A 315 -27.42 11.43 5.83
CA PHE A 315 -27.57 12.81 5.37
C PHE A 315 -28.95 13.04 4.75
N CYS A 316 -29.45 14.25 4.91
CA CYS A 316 -30.66 14.72 4.27
C CYS A 316 -30.33 15.16 2.84
N GLY A 317 -30.91 14.50 1.83
CA GLY A 317 -30.71 14.85 0.41
C GLY A 317 -31.28 16.24 0.03
N GLU A 318 -32.18 16.80 0.85
CA GLU A 318 -32.79 18.11 0.61
C GLU A 318 -31.97 19.27 1.18
N CYS A 319 -31.54 19.18 2.44
CA CYS A 319 -30.84 20.28 3.12
C CYS A 319 -29.33 20.04 3.26
N GLY A 320 -28.83 18.86 2.89
CA GLY A 320 -27.42 18.47 2.98
C GLY A 320 -26.91 18.27 4.41
N LEU A 321 -27.75 18.44 5.44
CA LEU A 321 -27.36 18.30 6.84
C LEU A 321 -27.49 16.85 7.31
N LYS A 322 -26.68 16.48 8.30
CA LYS A 322 -26.65 15.13 8.89
C LYS A 322 -27.92 14.83 9.69
N TYR A 323 -28.27 13.54 9.77
CA TYR A 323 -29.23 13.05 10.76
C TYR A 323 -28.56 12.82 12.13
N ILE A 324 -29.29 13.12 13.20
CA ILE A 324 -28.85 12.97 14.59
C ILE A 324 -29.69 11.86 15.26
N SER A 325 -29.03 10.94 15.93
CA SER A 325 -29.67 9.87 16.70
C SER A 325 -30.19 10.37 18.05
N ARG A 326 -31.45 10.06 18.40
CA ARG A 326 -32.08 10.45 19.66
C ARG A 326 -33.00 9.37 20.21
N ASN A 327 -33.15 9.38 21.53
CA ASN A 327 -34.09 8.54 22.26
C ASN A 327 -35.33 9.38 22.64
N SER A 328 -36.52 8.84 22.42
CA SER A 328 -37.80 9.43 22.81
C SER A 328 -38.50 8.50 23.81
N THR A 329 -39.02 9.04 24.91
CA THR A 329 -39.68 8.27 25.98
C THR A 329 -41.14 8.69 26.14
N ARG A 330 -42.07 7.73 26.05
CA ARG A 330 -43.48 7.91 26.48
C ARG A 330 -43.66 7.52 27.96
N LYS A 331 -44.79 7.94 28.55
CA LYS A 331 -45.19 7.68 29.96
C LYS A 331 -45.02 6.21 30.44
N ASN A 332 -45.00 5.22 29.54
CA ASN A 332 -44.83 3.79 29.85
C ASN A 332 -43.40 3.25 29.66
N LYS A 333 -42.37 4.01 30.07
CA LYS A 333 -40.96 3.56 30.32
C LYS A 333 -40.18 2.80 29.22
N LYS A 334 -40.73 2.50 28.03
CA LYS A 334 -39.96 1.96 26.89
C LYS A 334 -39.41 3.10 26.00
N PRO A 335 -38.09 3.17 25.75
CA PRO A 335 -37.50 4.18 24.86
C PRO A 335 -37.72 3.80 23.39
N TYR A 336 -38.14 4.75 22.57
CA TYR A 336 -38.20 4.65 21.11
C TYR A 336 -37.01 5.40 20.49
N LEU A 337 -36.34 4.80 19.51
CA LEU A 337 -35.11 5.31 18.90
C LEU A 337 -35.41 5.91 17.52
N TYR A 338 -34.90 7.11 17.23
CA TYR A 338 -35.18 7.85 16.00
C TYR A 338 -33.95 8.57 15.45
N TYR A 339 -33.91 8.75 14.13
CA TYR A 339 -33.01 9.65 13.41
C TYR A 339 -33.75 10.94 13.05
N TYR A 340 -33.22 12.07 13.51
CA TYR A 340 -33.78 13.42 13.29
C TYR A 340 -32.89 14.24 12.36
N CYS A 341 -33.47 14.90 11.35
CA CYS A 341 -32.72 15.86 10.54
C CYS A 341 -32.25 17.03 11.42
N SER A 342 -30.94 17.34 11.40
CA SER A 342 -30.34 18.40 12.24
C SER A 342 -31.03 19.76 12.09
N SER A 343 -31.54 20.07 10.90
CA SER A 343 -32.23 21.34 10.60
C SER A 343 -33.57 21.48 11.35
N SER A 344 -34.32 20.37 11.51
CA SER A 344 -35.62 20.38 12.20
C SER A 344 -35.50 20.58 13.71
N TYR A 345 -34.33 20.25 14.27
CA TYR A 345 -34.07 20.28 15.71
C TYR A 345 -33.52 21.64 16.17
N ASN A 346 -32.77 22.33 15.30
CA ASN A 346 -32.14 23.60 15.63
C ASN A 346 -33.03 24.76 15.16
N ARG A 347 -33.84 25.36 16.05
CA ARG A 347 -34.72 26.51 15.75
C ARG A 347 -33.99 27.77 15.22
N ASN A 348 -32.66 27.77 15.22
CA ASN A 348 -31.80 28.84 14.70
C ASN A 348 -31.06 28.45 13.39
N ALA A 349 -31.43 27.34 12.74
CA ALA A 349 -30.86 26.97 11.45
C ALA A 349 -31.43 27.85 10.33
N ILE A 350 -30.57 28.31 9.41
CA ILE A 350 -30.88 29.24 8.30
C ILE A 350 -31.88 28.66 7.27
N ARG A 351 -32.25 27.37 7.37
CA ARG A 351 -33.18 26.70 6.44
C ARG A 351 -34.23 25.91 7.19
N GLU A 352 -35.51 26.24 6.96
CA GLU A 352 -36.63 25.37 7.31
C GLU A 352 -36.57 24.11 6.43
N CYS A 353 -36.38 22.96 7.06
CA CYS A 353 -36.35 21.68 6.36
C CYS A 353 -37.52 20.85 6.86
N ASN A 354 -38.44 20.52 5.97
CA ASN A 354 -39.61 19.67 6.25
C ASN A 354 -39.28 18.17 6.25
N ASN A 355 -38.00 17.80 6.41
CA ASN A 355 -37.60 16.42 6.24
C ASN A 355 -37.89 15.56 7.49
N HIS A 356 -38.29 14.32 7.21
CA HIS A 356 -38.96 13.40 8.11
C HIS A 356 -38.04 12.85 9.20
N ASN A 357 -38.64 12.53 10.36
CA ASN A 357 -37.97 11.79 11.43
C ASN A 357 -38.18 10.28 11.19
N PHE A 358 -37.10 9.54 11.07
CA PHE A 358 -37.17 8.10 10.80
C PHE A 358 -37.05 7.30 12.09
N LYS A 359 -37.92 6.30 12.28
CA LYS A 359 -37.74 5.30 13.34
C LYS A 359 -36.49 4.50 13.02
N LYS A 360 -35.62 4.33 14.02
CA LYS A 360 -34.35 3.63 13.89
C LYS A 360 -34.51 2.26 13.22
N ASP A 361 -35.37 1.41 13.77
CA ASP A 361 -35.46 0.02 13.35
C ASP A 361 -35.92 -0.10 11.88
N ILE A 362 -36.86 0.77 11.45
CA ILE A 362 -37.38 0.78 10.07
C ILE A 362 -36.32 1.23 9.07
N ILE A 363 -35.60 2.32 9.38
CA ILE A 363 -34.65 2.90 8.41
C ILE A 363 -33.35 2.10 8.34
N GLU A 364 -32.90 1.52 9.45
CA GLU A 364 -31.75 0.62 9.45
C GLU A 364 -32.06 -0.65 8.66
N GLU A 365 -33.20 -1.30 8.89
CA GLU A 365 -33.61 -2.50 8.15
C GLU A 365 -33.75 -2.19 6.65
N PHE A 366 -34.39 -1.08 6.29
CA PHE A 366 -34.57 -0.68 4.89
C PHE A 366 -33.24 -0.42 4.17
N ILE A 367 -32.31 0.30 4.81
CA ILE A 367 -30.99 0.62 4.23
C ILE A 367 -30.12 -0.63 4.14
N ILE A 368 -30.12 -1.49 5.16
CA ILE A 368 -29.41 -2.77 5.12
C ILE A 368 -29.96 -3.63 3.97
N GLN A 369 -31.27 -3.69 3.80
CA GLN A 369 -31.89 -4.43 2.70
C GLN A 369 -31.49 -3.85 1.33
N LYS A 370 -31.45 -2.52 1.19
CA LYS A 370 -31.01 -1.85 -0.03
C LYS A 370 -29.52 -2.06 -0.32
N ILE A 371 -28.66 -2.08 0.69
CA ILE A 371 -27.24 -2.43 0.55
C ILE A 371 -27.11 -3.90 0.13
N LYS A 372 -27.88 -4.81 0.74
CA LYS A 372 -27.94 -6.23 0.34
C LYS A 372 -28.40 -6.39 -1.11
N GLU A 373 -29.39 -5.61 -1.56
CA GLU A 373 -29.83 -5.55 -2.95
C GLU A 373 -28.75 -4.97 -3.87
N TYR A 374 -28.09 -3.88 -3.47
CA TYR A 374 -27.03 -3.24 -4.26
C TYR A 374 -25.82 -4.18 -4.46
N ILE A 375 -25.39 -4.88 -3.40
CA ILE A 375 -24.33 -5.89 -3.46
C ILE A 375 -24.74 -7.06 -4.36
N LYS A 376 -26.03 -7.43 -4.41
CA LYS A 376 -26.55 -8.42 -5.36
C LYS A 376 -26.59 -7.91 -6.81
N THR A 377 -26.66 -6.59 -7.02
CA THR A 377 -26.65 -5.96 -8.35
C THR A 377 -25.26 -5.55 -8.85
N VAL A 378 -24.23 -5.55 -7.99
CA VAL A 378 -22.84 -5.49 -8.45
C VAL A 378 -22.59 -6.77 -9.27
N ASP A 379 -22.24 -6.55 -10.53
CA ASP A 379 -22.53 -7.43 -11.67
C ASP A 379 -21.80 -8.78 -11.65
N ILE A 380 -22.37 -9.76 -10.92
CA ILE A 380 -22.05 -11.19 -11.04
C ILE A 380 -22.62 -11.78 -12.34
N ASN A 381 -23.66 -11.15 -12.92
CA ASN A 381 -24.39 -11.70 -14.06
C ASN A 381 -23.57 -11.66 -15.37
N ASN A 382 -22.75 -10.63 -15.55
CA ASN A 382 -21.82 -10.54 -16.69
C ASN A 382 -20.63 -11.51 -16.55
N LEU A 383 -20.29 -11.93 -15.31
CA LEU A 383 -19.40 -13.06 -15.08
C LEU A 383 -20.08 -14.39 -15.39
N THR A 384 -21.33 -14.61 -14.97
CA THR A 384 -22.04 -15.87 -15.28
C THR A 384 -22.29 -16.07 -16.76
N ASP A 385 -22.59 -15.02 -17.52
CA ASP A 385 -22.75 -15.11 -18.99
C ASP A 385 -21.41 -15.38 -19.70
N LYS A 386 -20.30 -14.82 -19.21
CA LYS A 386 -18.95 -15.11 -19.71
C LYS A 386 -18.49 -16.53 -19.34
N ILE A 387 -18.83 -16.98 -18.13
CA ILE A 387 -18.51 -18.32 -17.61
C ILE A 387 -19.37 -19.39 -18.29
N GLU A 388 -20.66 -19.17 -18.53
CA GLU A 388 -21.48 -20.12 -19.31
C GLU A 388 -20.96 -20.25 -20.74
N LYS A 389 -20.57 -19.14 -21.37
CA LYS A 389 -19.94 -19.16 -22.70
C LYS A 389 -18.57 -19.86 -22.68
N GLN A 390 -17.77 -19.69 -21.62
CA GLN A 390 -16.49 -20.39 -21.46
C GLN A 390 -16.65 -21.88 -21.10
N LEU A 391 -17.64 -22.25 -20.30
CA LEU A 391 -17.95 -23.65 -19.96
C LEU A 391 -18.41 -24.42 -21.20
N ILE A 392 -19.24 -23.80 -22.05
CA ILE A 392 -19.63 -24.37 -23.33
C ILE A 392 -18.41 -24.52 -24.26
N LYS A 393 -17.51 -23.52 -24.28
CA LYS A 393 -16.27 -23.56 -25.06
C LYS A 393 -15.31 -24.67 -24.59
N ASN A 394 -15.09 -24.79 -23.28
CA ASN A 394 -14.25 -25.83 -22.68
C ASN A 394 -14.83 -27.25 -22.86
N GLN A 395 -16.16 -27.41 -22.83
CA GLN A 395 -16.80 -28.70 -23.14
C GLN A 395 -16.67 -29.10 -24.62
N LEU A 396 -16.60 -28.12 -25.52
CA LEU A 396 -16.31 -28.35 -26.94
C LEU A 396 -14.84 -28.70 -27.15
N ASP A 397 -13.91 -28.01 -26.47
CA ASP A 397 -12.47 -28.26 -26.55
C ASP A 397 -12.08 -29.63 -25.96
N ASP A 398 -12.62 -30.00 -24.78
CA ASP A 398 -12.42 -31.33 -24.16
C ASP A 398 -12.85 -32.49 -25.09
N LYS A 399 -13.94 -32.29 -25.87
CA LYS A 399 -14.41 -33.28 -26.87
C LYS A 399 -13.49 -33.35 -28.09
N VAL A 400 -13.01 -32.20 -28.57
CA VAL A 400 -12.09 -32.12 -29.71
C VAL A 400 -10.75 -32.80 -29.36
N ASP A 401 -10.25 -32.62 -28.14
CA ASP A 401 -8.99 -33.22 -27.70
C ASP A 401 -9.13 -34.72 -27.43
N LEU A 402 -10.28 -35.19 -26.91
CA LEU A 402 -10.61 -36.63 -26.86
C LEU A 402 -10.60 -37.28 -28.25
N GLU A 403 -11.13 -36.60 -29.28
CA GLU A 403 -11.08 -37.12 -30.66
C GLU A 403 -9.65 -37.19 -31.22
N LYS A 404 -8.83 -36.18 -30.97
CA LYS A 404 -7.41 -36.18 -31.40
C LYS A 404 -6.62 -37.31 -30.72
N ILE A 405 -6.78 -37.49 -29.42
CA ILE A 405 -6.09 -38.54 -28.65
C ILE A 405 -6.54 -39.93 -29.13
N ASN A 406 -7.84 -40.14 -29.35
CA ASN A 406 -8.34 -41.41 -29.90
C ASN A 406 -7.80 -41.68 -31.32
N LYS A 407 -7.61 -40.65 -32.16
CA LYS A 407 -6.94 -40.79 -33.46
C LYS A 407 -5.44 -41.14 -33.30
N GLY A 408 -4.76 -40.54 -32.32
CA GLY A 408 -3.37 -40.82 -31.98
C GLY A 408 -3.16 -42.27 -31.52
N ILE A 409 -3.98 -42.74 -30.59
CA ILE A 409 -3.98 -44.14 -30.10
C ILE A 409 -4.15 -45.12 -31.27
N ARG A 410 -5.12 -44.88 -32.16
CA ARG A 410 -5.32 -45.73 -33.35
C ARG A 410 -4.10 -45.76 -34.29
N ARG A 411 -3.36 -44.66 -34.40
CA ARG A 411 -2.13 -44.62 -35.21
C ARG A 411 -1.02 -45.43 -34.54
N LEU A 412 -0.81 -45.25 -33.24
CA LEU A 412 0.19 -45.99 -32.46
C LEU A 412 -0.09 -47.50 -32.46
N GLU A 413 -1.35 -47.90 -32.31
CA GLU A 413 -1.78 -49.31 -32.44
C GLU A 413 -1.44 -49.88 -33.82
N LYS A 414 -1.66 -49.10 -34.88
CA LYS A 414 -1.35 -49.52 -36.24
C LYS A 414 0.15 -49.65 -36.48
N SER A 415 0.95 -48.72 -35.98
CA SER A 415 2.43 -48.78 -36.04
C SER A 415 2.98 -49.97 -35.25
N LYS A 416 2.43 -50.23 -34.07
CA LYS A 416 2.79 -51.41 -33.26
C LYS A 416 2.52 -52.73 -33.99
N GLU A 417 1.38 -52.83 -34.66
CA GLU A 417 1.04 -54.02 -35.46
C GLU A 417 1.96 -54.18 -36.68
N SER A 418 2.35 -53.08 -37.32
CA SER A 418 3.33 -53.09 -38.42
C SER A 418 4.71 -53.57 -37.97
N ILE A 419 5.23 -53.05 -36.85
CA ILE A 419 6.53 -53.48 -36.30
C ILE A 419 6.49 -54.95 -35.88
N LYS A 420 5.36 -55.41 -35.32
CA LYS A 420 5.16 -56.82 -34.98
C LYS A 420 5.20 -57.74 -36.20
N ARG A 421 4.68 -57.30 -37.36
CA ARG A 421 4.79 -58.03 -38.63
C ARG A 421 6.22 -58.04 -39.15
N LEU A 422 6.90 -56.91 -39.14
CA LEU A 422 8.32 -56.81 -39.54
C LEU A 422 9.20 -57.75 -38.71
N LEU A 423 8.97 -57.81 -37.38
CA LEU A 423 9.63 -58.76 -36.48
C LEU A 423 9.38 -60.24 -36.82
N PHE A 424 8.22 -60.56 -37.40
CA PHE A 424 7.85 -61.92 -37.81
C PHE A 424 8.39 -62.27 -39.20
N GLU A 425 8.57 -61.29 -40.07
CA GLU A 425 9.08 -61.44 -41.45
C GLU A 425 10.61 -61.41 -41.55
N LEU A 426 11.32 -61.18 -40.43
CA LEU A 426 12.78 -61.20 -40.37
C LEU A 426 13.34 -62.60 -40.72
N ASP A 427 14.25 -62.64 -41.70
CA ASP A 427 14.98 -63.85 -42.08
C ASP A 427 16.21 -64.05 -41.19
N GLU A 428 16.32 -65.22 -40.53
CA GLU A 428 17.43 -65.57 -39.65
C GLU A 428 18.77 -65.73 -40.39
N GLN A 429 18.76 -65.79 -41.73
CA GLN A 429 19.97 -65.88 -42.55
C GLN A 429 20.53 -64.50 -42.97
N ASP A 430 19.87 -63.39 -42.65
CA ASP A 430 20.36 -62.04 -42.93
C ASP A 430 21.55 -61.68 -42.01
N GLU A 431 22.64 -61.17 -42.59
CA GLU A 431 23.83 -60.74 -41.84
C GLU A 431 23.51 -59.65 -40.79
N ASN A 432 22.45 -58.89 -40.99
CA ASN A 432 21.98 -57.83 -40.09
C ASN A 432 20.84 -58.26 -39.16
N TYR A 433 20.42 -59.54 -39.17
CA TYR A 433 19.27 -60.04 -38.39
C TYR A 433 19.31 -59.63 -36.91
N LEU A 434 20.47 -59.80 -36.26
CA LEU A 434 20.65 -59.45 -34.84
C LEU A 434 20.51 -57.95 -34.55
N ILE A 435 20.90 -57.10 -35.51
CA ILE A 435 20.83 -55.63 -35.38
C ILE A 435 19.38 -55.18 -35.59
N LEU A 436 18.75 -55.59 -36.70
CA LEU A 436 17.36 -55.23 -37.03
C LEU A 436 16.36 -55.75 -36.00
N LYS A 437 16.56 -56.97 -35.49
CA LYS A 437 15.74 -57.55 -34.41
C LYS A 437 15.81 -56.71 -33.14
N LYS A 438 16.99 -56.20 -32.80
CA LYS A 438 17.19 -55.36 -31.61
C LYS A 438 16.53 -53.99 -31.80
N GLU A 439 16.72 -53.35 -32.96
CA GLU A 439 16.08 -52.06 -33.30
C GLU A 439 14.55 -52.15 -33.25
N TYR A 440 13.95 -53.17 -33.89
CA TYR A 440 12.49 -53.35 -33.85
C TYR A 440 11.95 -53.69 -32.46
N GLN A 441 12.74 -54.37 -31.61
CA GLN A 441 12.37 -54.61 -30.22
C GLN A 441 12.41 -53.32 -29.38
N GLU A 442 13.40 -52.47 -29.59
CA GLU A 442 13.51 -51.16 -28.94
C GLU A 442 12.35 -50.24 -29.37
N ASP A 443 12.05 -50.17 -30.67
CA ASP A 443 10.90 -49.43 -31.20
C ASP A 443 9.57 -49.96 -30.67
N GLN A 444 9.42 -51.28 -30.54
CA GLN A 444 8.22 -51.89 -29.96
C GLN A 444 8.03 -51.51 -28.50
N ILE A 445 9.12 -51.47 -27.70
CA ILE A 445 9.08 -51.03 -26.30
C ILE A 445 8.71 -49.55 -26.22
N GLN A 446 9.26 -48.72 -27.09
CA GLN A 446 8.97 -47.29 -27.14
C GLN A 446 7.50 -47.01 -27.48
N LEU A 447 6.96 -47.67 -28.51
CA LEU A 447 5.54 -47.56 -28.87
C LEU A 447 4.59 -48.03 -27.76
N ILE A 448 4.97 -49.04 -26.97
CA ILE A 448 4.17 -49.49 -25.83
C ILE A 448 4.13 -48.43 -24.73
N LYS A 449 5.24 -47.73 -24.48
CA LYS A 449 5.27 -46.62 -23.51
C LYS A 449 4.37 -45.47 -23.95
N GLU A 450 4.49 -45.03 -25.20
CA GLU A 450 3.67 -43.96 -25.78
C GLU A 450 2.17 -44.31 -25.77
N LEU A 451 1.83 -45.58 -26.05
CA LEU A 451 0.46 -46.06 -26.02
C LEU A 451 -0.12 -46.07 -24.59
N ASN A 452 0.66 -46.47 -23.59
CA ASN A 452 0.24 -46.45 -22.19
C ASN A 452 0.03 -45.03 -21.69
N GLU A 453 0.89 -44.11 -22.08
CA GLU A 453 0.79 -42.70 -21.74
C GLU A 453 -0.44 -42.03 -22.38
N ALA A 454 -0.67 -42.25 -23.68
CA ALA A 454 -1.86 -41.75 -24.37
C ALA A 454 -3.17 -42.28 -23.76
N ASN A 455 -3.19 -43.55 -23.33
CA ASN A 455 -4.34 -44.15 -22.62
C ASN A 455 -4.53 -43.56 -21.22
N ARG A 456 -3.45 -43.28 -20.48
CA ARG A 456 -3.51 -42.62 -19.17
C ARG A 456 -4.09 -41.21 -19.28
N VAL A 457 -3.66 -40.43 -20.28
CA VAL A 457 -4.19 -39.09 -20.56
C VAL A 457 -5.69 -39.17 -20.92
N LYS A 458 -6.09 -40.15 -21.73
CA LYS A 458 -7.50 -40.40 -22.06
C LYS A 458 -8.35 -40.70 -20.82
N GLU A 459 -7.86 -41.53 -19.89
CA GLU A 459 -8.57 -41.82 -18.64
C GLU A 459 -8.73 -40.58 -17.75
N ILE A 460 -7.70 -39.73 -17.67
CA ILE A 460 -7.75 -38.47 -16.90
C ILE A 460 -8.81 -37.53 -17.47
N ILE A 461 -8.87 -37.37 -18.79
CA ILE A 461 -9.87 -36.50 -19.44
C ILE A 461 -11.29 -37.09 -19.26
N MET A 462 -11.45 -38.42 -19.34
CA MET A 462 -12.73 -39.09 -19.07
C MET A 462 -13.19 -38.93 -17.61
N LYS A 463 -12.27 -39.00 -16.63
CA LYS A 463 -12.58 -38.76 -15.22
C LYS A 463 -13.01 -37.31 -14.99
N LYS A 464 -12.27 -36.33 -15.54
CA LYS A 464 -12.65 -34.91 -15.51
C LYS A 464 -14.04 -34.65 -16.11
N THR A 465 -14.41 -35.38 -17.16
CA THR A 465 -15.74 -35.22 -17.80
C THR A 465 -16.88 -35.79 -16.95
N ASN A 466 -16.61 -36.85 -16.16
CA ASN A 466 -17.59 -37.46 -15.27
C ASN A 466 -17.71 -36.75 -13.90
N GLU A 467 -16.60 -36.25 -13.34
CA GLU A 467 -16.58 -35.51 -12.07
C GLU A 467 -17.30 -34.15 -12.18
N LYS A 468 -17.21 -33.47 -13.34
CA LYS A 468 -17.93 -32.22 -13.64
C LYS A 468 -19.47 -32.33 -13.57
N LYS A 469 -20.04 -33.55 -13.50
CA LYS A 469 -21.50 -33.75 -13.30
C LYS A 469 -21.92 -33.64 -11.83
N ASP A 470 -21.00 -33.89 -10.89
CA ASP A 470 -21.24 -33.81 -9.44
C ASP A 470 -20.83 -32.46 -8.82
N ASP A 471 -20.03 -31.64 -9.52
CA ASP A 471 -19.62 -30.28 -9.10
C ASP A 471 -20.74 -29.22 -9.08
N LYS A 472 -21.99 -29.61 -9.39
CA LYS A 472 -23.14 -28.71 -9.25
C LYS A 472 -23.41 -28.32 -7.79
N ILE A 473 -22.79 -29.02 -6.83
CA ILE A 473 -22.99 -28.82 -5.38
C ILE A 473 -22.03 -27.76 -4.80
N THR A 474 -20.87 -27.52 -5.41
CA THR A 474 -19.83 -26.60 -4.90
C THR A 474 -20.10 -25.13 -5.24
N TYR A 475 -20.74 -24.85 -6.38
CA TYR A 475 -21.10 -23.50 -6.82
C TYR A 475 -22.14 -22.85 -5.90
N ASP A 476 -23.16 -23.61 -5.50
CA ASP A 476 -24.12 -23.17 -4.49
C ASP A 476 -23.45 -22.99 -3.12
N GLU A 477 -22.32 -23.65 -2.85
CA GLU A 477 -21.60 -23.55 -1.58
C GLU A 477 -20.69 -22.32 -1.51
N ILE A 478 -20.02 -21.94 -2.59
CA ILE A 478 -19.26 -20.69 -2.71
C ILE A 478 -20.20 -19.48 -2.74
N LEU A 479 -21.31 -19.57 -3.49
CA LEU A 479 -22.38 -18.58 -3.42
C LEU A 479 -23.06 -18.57 -2.04
N ARG A 480 -23.20 -19.72 -1.37
CA ARG A 480 -23.62 -19.76 0.05
C ARG A 480 -22.58 -19.15 0.96
N ASN A 481 -21.29 -19.20 0.68
CA ASN A 481 -20.24 -18.61 1.51
C ASN A 481 -20.13 -17.08 1.32
N MET A 482 -20.30 -16.58 0.10
CA MET A 482 -20.45 -15.15 -0.15
C MET A 482 -21.80 -14.61 0.34
N LYS A 483 -22.89 -15.36 0.18
CA LYS A 483 -24.17 -15.05 0.85
C LYS A 483 -24.04 -15.19 2.37
N SER A 484 -23.19 -16.09 2.87
CA SER A 484 -22.88 -16.29 4.29
C SER A 484 -22.13 -15.11 4.88
N PHE A 485 -21.41 -14.31 4.09
CA PHE A 485 -20.86 -13.04 4.55
C PHE A 485 -21.98 -12.04 4.88
N LEU A 486 -23.05 -12.00 4.08
CA LEU A 486 -24.24 -11.19 4.34
C LEU A 486 -25.12 -11.75 5.47
N ASP A 487 -25.22 -13.08 5.60
CA ASP A 487 -25.90 -13.72 6.74
C ASP A 487 -25.07 -13.64 8.04
N MET A 488 -23.74 -13.54 7.94
CA MET A 488 -22.85 -13.24 9.07
C MET A 488 -23.02 -11.81 9.54
N PHE A 489 -23.28 -10.85 8.64
CA PHE A 489 -23.51 -9.46 9.03
C PHE A 489 -24.58 -9.38 10.12
N ASP A 490 -25.70 -10.07 9.94
CA ASP A 490 -26.82 -10.08 10.91
C ASP A 490 -26.45 -10.78 12.24
N LYS A 491 -25.46 -11.68 12.23
CA LYS A 491 -24.94 -12.39 13.42
C LYS A 491 -23.81 -11.66 14.15
N LEU A 492 -23.19 -10.67 13.51
CA LEU A 492 -22.12 -9.88 14.11
C LEU A 492 -22.66 -9.00 15.24
N PRO A 493 -21.89 -8.75 16.31
CA PRO A 493 -22.21 -7.71 17.28
C PRO A 493 -22.47 -6.38 16.56
N GLN A 494 -23.44 -5.59 17.03
CA GLN A 494 -23.85 -4.31 16.41
C GLN A 494 -22.67 -3.34 16.18
N ILE A 495 -21.63 -3.46 17.01
CA ILE A 495 -20.37 -2.70 16.89
C ILE A 495 -19.62 -3.08 15.61
N SER A 496 -19.47 -4.37 15.34
CA SER A 496 -18.77 -4.90 14.16
C SER A 496 -19.54 -4.61 12.87
N GLN A 497 -20.88 -4.68 12.92
CA GLN A 497 -21.74 -4.26 11.81
C GLN A 497 -21.51 -2.78 11.45
N LYS A 498 -21.45 -1.92 12.46
CA LYS A 498 -21.23 -0.49 12.27
C LYS A 498 -19.85 -0.18 11.69
N VAL A 499 -18.79 -0.77 12.24
CA VAL A 499 -17.42 -0.57 11.73
C VAL A 499 -17.32 -0.99 10.26
N LEU A 500 -17.99 -2.08 9.88
CA LEU A 500 -18.04 -2.52 8.49
C LEU A 500 -18.77 -1.49 7.60
N LEU A 501 -19.93 -0.98 8.04
CA LEU A 501 -20.67 0.06 7.30
C LEU A 501 -19.87 1.36 7.15
N ASP A 502 -19.21 1.83 8.21
CA ASP A 502 -18.34 3.02 8.18
C ASP A 502 -17.11 2.83 7.27
N THR A 503 -16.70 1.57 7.02
CA THR A 503 -15.57 1.25 6.12
C THR A 503 -16.02 1.18 4.65
N ILE A 504 -17.25 0.73 4.40
CA ILE A 504 -17.78 0.50 3.06
C ILE A 504 -18.43 1.77 2.49
N ILE A 505 -19.11 2.53 3.33
CA ILE A 505 -19.99 3.62 2.93
C ILE A 505 -19.44 4.94 3.46
N ASP A 506 -19.25 5.91 2.57
CA ASP A 506 -18.83 7.26 2.93
C ASP A 506 -20.04 8.13 3.31
N LYS A 507 -21.16 7.98 2.57
CA LYS A 507 -22.34 8.82 2.73
C LYS A 507 -23.63 8.10 2.29
N ILE A 508 -24.72 8.32 3.01
CA ILE A 508 -26.07 7.88 2.64
C ILE A 508 -27.00 9.09 2.64
N GLU A 509 -27.57 9.43 1.49
CA GLU A 509 -28.52 10.53 1.33
C GLU A 509 -29.95 10.01 1.20
N ILE A 510 -30.87 10.58 1.97
CA ILE A 510 -32.31 10.29 1.89
C ILE A 510 -33.07 11.52 1.39
N PHE A 511 -33.81 11.36 0.30
CA PHE A 511 -34.65 12.38 -0.33
C PHE A 511 -36.11 12.28 0.13
N LYS A 512 -36.92 13.32 -0.15
CA LYS A 512 -38.28 13.47 0.38
C LYS A 512 -39.29 12.46 -0.20
N ASP A 513 -39.02 11.96 -1.39
CA ASP A 513 -39.75 10.88 -2.09
C ASP A 513 -39.41 9.47 -1.57
N GLY A 514 -38.41 9.36 -0.68
CA GLY A 514 -37.93 8.07 -0.16
C GLY A 514 -36.80 7.47 -0.99
N GLU A 515 -36.26 8.18 -1.99
CA GLU A 515 -35.06 7.76 -2.71
C GLU A 515 -33.85 7.79 -1.77
N ILE A 516 -33.02 6.74 -1.83
CA ILE A 516 -31.79 6.61 -1.04
C ILE A 516 -30.60 6.49 -1.99
N GLN A 517 -29.63 7.39 -1.85
CA GLN A 517 -28.37 7.36 -2.58
C GLN A 517 -27.22 7.03 -1.63
N CYS A 518 -26.52 5.93 -1.90
CA CYS A 518 -25.34 5.53 -1.15
C CYS A 518 -24.07 5.87 -1.94
N GLN A 519 -23.18 6.64 -1.33
CA GLN A 519 -21.84 6.90 -1.82
C GLN A 519 -20.86 5.99 -1.08
N PHE A 520 -20.15 5.15 -1.82
CA PHE A 520 -19.20 4.19 -1.27
C PHE A 520 -17.83 4.84 -1.02
N ALA A 521 -17.13 4.39 0.01
CA ALA A 521 -15.82 4.92 0.43
C ALA A 521 -14.64 4.45 -0.44
N PHE A 522 -14.95 3.79 -1.56
CA PHE A 522 -14.00 3.32 -2.55
C PHE A 522 -14.52 3.67 -3.95
N ASP A 523 -13.62 4.20 -4.77
CA ASP A 523 -13.83 4.28 -6.22
C ASP A 523 -13.79 2.82 -6.73
N THR A 524 -14.85 2.37 -7.41
CA THR A 524 -14.87 1.03 -8.01
C THR A 524 -13.85 0.90 -9.13
N GLY A 525 -13.16 1.98 -9.52
CA GLY A 525 -11.72 1.96 -9.75
C GLY A 525 -11.19 0.95 -10.75
N TYR A 526 -12.04 0.48 -11.67
CA TYR A 526 -11.66 -0.25 -12.87
C TYR A 526 -11.99 0.66 -14.05
N ASN A 527 -11.20 1.72 -14.19
CA ASN A 527 -11.09 2.51 -15.42
C ASN A 527 -9.74 2.25 -16.10
N GLY A 528 -9.26 1.01 -16.01
CA GLY A 528 -8.22 0.52 -16.91
C GLY A 528 -8.88 0.19 -18.24
N LYS A 529 -8.66 1.02 -19.26
CA LYS A 529 -8.67 0.49 -20.63
C LYS A 529 -7.65 -0.65 -20.64
N GLU A 530 -8.10 -1.84 -21.01
CA GLU A 530 -7.23 -2.89 -21.51
C GLU A 530 -6.53 -2.29 -22.75
N GLU A 531 -5.33 -1.77 -22.56
CA GLU A 531 -4.35 -1.72 -23.64
C GLU A 531 -3.65 -3.07 -23.56
N ASP A 532 -3.91 -3.91 -24.56
CA ASP A 532 -3.30 -5.22 -24.76
C ASP A 532 -1.77 -5.09 -24.74
N ILE A 533 -1.16 -5.49 -23.64
CA ILE A 533 0.27 -5.79 -23.57
C ILE A 533 0.35 -7.29 -23.33
N GLU A 534 0.61 -8.04 -24.40
CA GLU A 534 0.87 -9.49 -24.39
C GLU A 534 2.22 -9.77 -23.71
N VAL A 535 2.29 -9.75 -22.38
CA VAL A 535 3.47 -10.19 -21.62
C VAL A 535 3.02 -11.12 -20.51
N GLU A 536 3.48 -12.37 -20.57
CA GLU A 536 3.13 -13.36 -19.55
C GLU A 536 3.87 -13.04 -18.25
N PHE A 537 3.17 -12.93 -17.12
CA PHE A 537 3.81 -12.65 -15.83
C PHE A 537 3.67 -13.81 -14.84
N MET A 538 4.77 -14.14 -14.15
CA MET A 538 4.78 -15.13 -13.09
C MET A 538 5.07 -14.55 -11.70
N SER A 539 4.29 -14.96 -10.69
CA SER A 539 4.48 -14.52 -9.30
C SER A 539 4.62 -15.67 -8.30
N LEU A 540 5.59 -15.56 -7.39
CA LEU A 540 5.83 -16.51 -6.28
C LEU A 540 5.18 -16.07 -4.95
N GLY A 541 4.02 -16.56 -4.52
CA GLY A 541 3.36 -16.08 -3.26
C GLY A 541 3.76 -16.85 -2.00
N GLY A 542 4.23 -16.22 -0.92
CA GLY A 542 4.58 -16.92 0.33
C GLY A 542 5.22 -16.03 1.41
N THR A 543 5.38 -16.57 2.63
CA THR A 543 6.07 -15.91 3.75
C THR A 543 7.53 -15.64 3.41
N SER A 544 8.02 -14.52 3.91
CA SER A 544 9.20 -13.84 3.37
C SER A 544 10.52 -14.54 3.70
N ASP A 545 10.94 -15.40 2.77
CA ASP A 545 12.18 -16.16 2.79
C ASP A 545 13.14 -15.69 1.68
N LYS A 546 14.41 -16.07 1.75
CA LYS A 546 15.43 -15.76 0.72
C LYS A 546 15.22 -16.52 -0.60
N VAL A 547 14.30 -17.48 -0.62
CA VAL A 547 13.91 -18.28 -1.79
C VAL A 547 13.66 -17.42 -3.03
N THR A 548 13.00 -16.26 -2.89
CA THR A 548 12.74 -15.36 -4.04
C THR A 548 14.02 -14.89 -4.72
N LEU A 549 15.09 -14.65 -3.96
CA LEU A 549 16.38 -14.19 -4.49
C LEU A 549 17.09 -15.26 -5.33
N VAL A 550 16.77 -16.54 -5.09
CA VAL A 550 17.35 -17.69 -5.79
C VAL A 550 16.45 -18.11 -6.96
N VAL A 551 15.14 -18.26 -6.73
CA VAL A 551 14.18 -18.76 -7.72
C VAL A 551 13.97 -17.78 -8.87
N ALA A 552 13.88 -16.47 -8.58
CA ALA A 552 13.59 -15.48 -9.61
C ALA A 552 14.66 -15.47 -10.74
N PRO A 553 15.98 -15.39 -10.45
CA PRO A 553 16.98 -15.46 -11.51
C PRO A 553 17.14 -16.85 -12.12
N LEU A 554 16.90 -17.94 -11.37
CA LEU A 554 16.92 -19.30 -11.92
C LEU A 554 15.88 -19.49 -13.02
N VAL A 555 14.64 -19.12 -12.73
CA VAL A 555 13.50 -19.27 -13.65
C VAL A 555 13.64 -18.33 -14.84
N ALA A 556 14.07 -17.09 -14.61
CA ALA A 556 14.30 -16.15 -15.69
C ALA A 556 15.49 -16.56 -16.60
N ALA A 557 16.50 -17.26 -16.07
CA ALA A 557 17.58 -17.83 -16.88
C ALA A 557 17.13 -19.01 -17.77
N VAL A 558 16.01 -19.67 -17.45
CA VAL A 558 15.33 -20.65 -18.34
C VAL A 558 14.49 -19.94 -19.42
N GLY A 559 14.24 -18.63 -19.28
CA GLY A 559 13.48 -17.82 -20.23
C GLY A 559 12.01 -17.64 -19.85
N VAL A 560 11.65 -17.84 -18.59
CA VAL A 560 10.32 -17.50 -18.05
C VAL A 560 10.39 -16.12 -17.39
N PRO A 561 9.62 -15.12 -17.84
CA PRO A 561 9.61 -13.78 -17.24
C PRO A 561 9.05 -13.79 -15.80
N VAL A 562 9.80 -13.20 -14.87
CA VAL A 562 9.45 -13.12 -13.44
C VAL A 562 9.22 -11.66 -13.05
N ALA A 563 7.95 -11.27 -12.98
CA ALA A 563 7.52 -9.95 -12.51
C ALA A 563 7.03 -10.04 -11.06
N LYS A 564 7.90 -9.65 -10.14
CA LYS A 564 7.67 -9.89 -8.71
C LYS A 564 7.37 -8.60 -7.96
N MET A 565 6.13 -8.48 -7.49
CA MET A 565 5.77 -7.51 -6.45
C MET A 565 5.84 -8.17 -5.08
N SER A 566 6.65 -7.59 -4.19
CA SER A 566 6.93 -8.10 -2.84
C SER A 566 6.58 -7.06 -1.78
N GLY A 567 6.17 -7.55 -0.61
CA GLY A 567 5.93 -6.72 0.57
C GLY A 567 7.19 -6.52 1.39
N ARG A 568 7.13 -5.55 2.30
CA ARG A 568 8.08 -5.41 3.42
C ARG A 568 7.68 -6.36 4.56
N GLY A 569 8.64 -6.75 5.39
CA GLY A 569 8.42 -7.62 6.54
C GLY A 569 7.70 -6.88 7.68
N LEU A 570 6.85 -7.63 8.38
CA LEU A 570 6.18 -7.20 9.62
C LEU A 570 6.23 -8.38 10.60
N GLY A 571 6.63 -8.12 11.84
CA GLY A 571 6.82 -9.16 12.85
C GLY A 571 8.11 -9.96 12.64
N HIS A 572 8.06 -11.25 12.97
CA HIS A 572 9.25 -12.12 13.00
C HIS A 572 9.70 -12.64 11.62
N THR A 573 8.94 -12.36 10.56
CA THR A 573 9.30 -12.75 9.18
C THR A 573 9.87 -11.54 8.43
N GLY A 574 11.14 -11.60 8.02
CA GLY A 574 11.84 -10.48 7.37
C GLY A 574 11.51 -10.38 5.88
N GLY A 575 11.22 -9.19 5.34
CA GLY A 575 10.71 -8.94 3.98
C GLY A 575 11.71 -9.15 2.83
N THR A 576 11.28 -9.64 1.66
CA THR A 576 12.14 -9.73 0.46
C THR A 576 12.66 -8.35 0.04
N ILE A 577 11.81 -7.33 0.16
CA ILE A 577 12.19 -5.94 -0.13
C ILE A 577 13.26 -5.46 0.86
N ASP A 578 13.11 -5.75 2.14
CA ASP A 578 14.09 -5.36 3.17
C ASP A 578 15.45 -6.07 2.95
N LYS A 579 15.44 -7.31 2.45
CA LYS A 579 16.66 -8.03 2.03
C LYS A 579 17.35 -7.34 0.85
N LEU A 580 16.59 -6.97 -0.18
CA LEU A 580 17.13 -6.28 -1.36
C LEU A 580 17.67 -4.88 -1.03
N GLU A 581 17.07 -4.18 -0.06
CA GLU A 581 17.57 -2.88 0.44
C GLU A 581 18.91 -2.99 1.19
N ALA A 582 19.32 -4.21 1.58
CA ALA A 582 20.68 -4.43 2.08
C ALA A 582 21.74 -4.24 0.99
N ILE A 583 21.36 -4.34 -0.29
CA ILE A 583 22.25 -4.10 -1.43
C ILE A 583 22.35 -2.59 -1.63
N GLN A 584 23.54 -2.03 -1.43
CA GLN A 584 23.79 -0.61 -1.60
C GLN A 584 23.36 -0.11 -2.99
N GLY A 585 22.51 0.91 -3.03
CA GLY A 585 22.03 1.55 -4.26
C GLY A 585 20.81 0.89 -4.91
N PHE A 586 20.39 -0.29 -4.44
CA PHE A 586 19.26 -1.02 -5.03
C PHE A 586 17.94 -0.26 -4.86
N GLN A 587 17.26 -0.05 -5.98
CA GLN A 587 15.99 0.65 -6.08
C GLN A 587 14.84 -0.35 -6.03
N THR A 588 14.05 -0.29 -4.97
CA THR A 588 12.88 -1.16 -4.80
C THR A 588 11.60 -0.59 -5.39
N GLU A 589 11.64 0.63 -5.91
CA GLU A 589 10.51 1.30 -6.55
C GLU A 589 10.89 1.69 -7.97
N LEU A 590 10.10 1.23 -8.94
CA LEU A 590 10.25 1.54 -10.36
C LEU A 590 8.93 2.11 -10.89
N SER A 591 8.99 2.94 -11.94
CA SER A 591 7.78 3.27 -12.70
C SER A 591 7.24 2.02 -13.39
N ARG A 592 5.96 2.03 -13.74
CA ARG A 592 5.33 0.89 -14.43
C ARG A 592 6.04 0.57 -15.74
N GLU A 593 6.38 1.59 -16.51
CA GLU A 593 7.06 1.47 -17.80
C GLU A 593 8.44 0.84 -17.61
N ARG A 594 9.24 1.34 -16.67
CA ARG A 594 10.58 0.81 -16.41
C ARG A 594 10.54 -0.62 -15.88
N PHE A 595 9.56 -0.94 -15.04
CA PHE A 595 9.35 -2.29 -14.54
C PHE A 595 9.06 -3.28 -15.68
N ILE A 596 8.15 -2.92 -16.60
CA ILE A 596 7.81 -3.75 -17.76
C ILE A 596 9.01 -3.89 -18.70
N GLU A 597 9.69 -2.79 -19.03
CA GLU A 597 10.91 -2.79 -19.85
C GLU A 597 11.97 -3.74 -19.29
N GLN A 598 12.26 -3.67 -17.98
CA GLN A 598 13.25 -4.53 -17.35
C GLN A 598 12.87 -6.00 -17.40
N VAL A 599 11.60 -6.34 -17.15
CA VAL A 599 11.15 -7.74 -17.25
C VAL A 599 11.28 -8.25 -18.69
N ASN A 600 11.00 -7.42 -19.69
CA ASN A 600 11.16 -7.80 -21.10
C ASN A 600 12.63 -7.93 -21.53
N GLU A 601 13.51 -7.06 -21.03
CA GLU A 601 14.93 -7.04 -21.41
C GLU A 601 15.77 -8.10 -20.66
N ILE A 602 15.51 -8.26 -19.36
CA ILE A 602 16.34 -9.06 -18.45
C ILE A 602 15.62 -10.35 -18.01
N GLY A 603 14.30 -10.41 -18.15
CA GLY A 603 13.49 -11.54 -17.71
C GLY A 603 13.08 -11.48 -16.24
N VAL A 604 13.57 -10.51 -15.45
CA VAL A 604 13.24 -10.42 -14.02
C VAL A 604 13.25 -8.98 -13.47
N ALA A 605 12.27 -8.68 -12.63
CA ALA A 605 12.26 -7.49 -11.79
C ALA A 605 11.55 -7.77 -10.46
N VAL A 606 12.08 -7.19 -9.38
CA VAL A 606 11.49 -7.30 -8.03
C VAL A 606 11.29 -5.90 -7.47
N ILE A 607 10.03 -5.54 -7.22
CA ILE A 607 9.65 -4.22 -6.72
C ILE A 607 8.78 -4.32 -5.47
N GLY A 608 8.80 -3.25 -4.68
CA GLY A 608 7.87 -3.02 -3.59
C GLY A 608 6.45 -2.76 -4.11
N GLN A 609 5.49 -2.85 -3.21
CA GLN A 609 4.10 -2.51 -3.52
C GLN A 609 3.95 -0.99 -3.70
N SER A 610 3.40 -0.56 -4.84
CA SER A 610 3.01 0.84 -5.03
C SER A 610 1.84 1.21 -4.12
N GLY A 611 1.71 2.50 -3.79
CA GLY A 611 0.68 2.99 -2.86
C GLY A 611 -0.77 2.70 -3.25
N ASP A 612 -1.03 2.48 -4.55
CA ASP A 612 -2.36 2.45 -5.17
C ASP A 612 -2.80 1.04 -5.64
N LEU A 613 -1.97 0.01 -5.51
CA LEU A 613 -2.36 -1.35 -5.90
C LEU A 613 -3.22 -2.01 -4.80
N THR A 614 -4.43 -2.47 -5.15
CA THR A 614 -5.39 -3.12 -4.23
C THR A 614 -5.73 -2.30 -2.95
N PRO A 615 -6.30 -1.08 -3.07
CA PRO A 615 -6.53 -0.18 -1.94
C PRO A 615 -7.52 -0.74 -0.90
N ALA A 616 -8.46 -1.58 -1.34
CA ALA A 616 -9.40 -2.27 -0.46
C ALA A 616 -8.70 -3.30 0.43
N ASP A 617 -7.82 -4.14 -0.15
CA ASP A 617 -7.03 -5.11 0.59
C ASP A 617 -6.13 -4.41 1.62
N LYS A 618 -5.48 -3.30 1.26
CA LYS A 618 -4.64 -2.53 2.19
C LYS A 618 -5.40 -2.07 3.43
N LYS A 619 -6.62 -1.55 3.27
CA LYS A 619 -7.49 -1.13 4.38
C LYS A 619 -7.98 -2.35 5.20
N LEU A 620 -8.40 -3.41 4.52
CA LEU A 620 -8.87 -4.64 5.16
C LEU A 620 -7.77 -5.36 5.93
N TYR A 621 -6.55 -5.42 5.39
CA TYR A 621 -5.38 -5.99 6.05
C TYR A 621 -5.02 -5.21 7.31
N ALA A 622 -4.97 -3.86 7.21
CA ALA A 622 -4.72 -3.01 8.38
C ALA A 622 -5.77 -3.19 9.48
N LEU A 623 -7.04 -3.40 9.11
CA LEU A 623 -8.10 -3.71 10.06
C LEU A 623 -7.93 -5.11 10.67
N ARG A 624 -7.60 -6.12 9.85
CA ARG A 624 -7.41 -7.50 10.30
C ARG A 624 -6.29 -7.61 11.34
N ASP A 625 -5.19 -6.92 11.07
CA ASP A 625 -4.00 -6.88 11.92
C ASP A 625 -4.30 -6.38 13.34
N VAL A 626 -5.19 -5.38 13.48
CA VAL A 626 -5.56 -4.82 14.80
C VAL A 626 -6.83 -5.41 15.41
N THR A 627 -7.50 -6.35 14.72
CA THR A 627 -8.76 -6.98 15.18
C THR A 627 -8.65 -8.47 15.46
N ALA A 628 -7.44 -9.04 15.38
CA ALA A 628 -7.20 -10.48 15.50
C ALA A 628 -8.04 -11.32 14.51
N THR A 629 -8.28 -10.78 13.31
CA THR A 629 -9.00 -11.48 12.22
C THR A 629 -8.08 -11.82 11.04
N VAL A 630 -6.76 -11.84 11.30
CA VAL A 630 -5.77 -12.23 10.29
C VAL A 630 -5.89 -13.72 9.96
N GLU A 631 -6.08 -14.58 10.96
CA GLU A 631 -6.14 -16.06 10.89
C GLU A 631 -7.45 -16.60 10.27
N SER A 632 -7.84 -16.08 9.11
CA SER A 632 -9.01 -16.54 8.36
C SER A 632 -8.57 -16.94 6.96
N ILE A 633 -8.63 -18.23 6.62
CA ILE A 633 -8.21 -18.76 5.32
C ILE A 633 -8.83 -17.97 4.15
N PRO A 634 -10.15 -17.71 4.09
CA PRO A 634 -10.75 -16.94 3.00
C PRO A 634 -10.18 -15.52 2.88
N LEU A 635 -9.92 -14.84 4.01
CA LEU A 635 -9.37 -13.48 4.01
C LEU A 635 -7.87 -13.47 3.66
N ILE A 636 -7.13 -14.51 4.03
CA ILE A 636 -5.71 -14.68 3.66
C ILE A 636 -5.62 -14.96 2.16
N ALA A 637 -6.38 -15.94 1.66
CA ALA A 637 -6.39 -16.33 0.26
C ALA A 637 -6.81 -15.17 -0.65
N SER A 638 -7.92 -14.49 -0.35
CA SER A 638 -8.37 -13.30 -1.11
C SER A 638 -7.36 -12.15 -1.04
N SER A 639 -6.74 -11.91 0.11
CA SER A 639 -5.72 -10.89 0.26
C SER A 639 -4.49 -11.19 -0.58
N ILE A 640 -3.92 -12.40 -0.50
CA ILE A 640 -2.74 -12.80 -1.26
C ILE A 640 -3.05 -12.77 -2.75
N MET A 641 -4.15 -13.41 -3.18
CA MET A 641 -4.49 -13.58 -4.59
C MET A 641 -4.88 -12.25 -5.25
N SER A 642 -5.64 -11.38 -4.58
CA SER A 642 -6.00 -10.07 -5.15
C SER A 642 -4.78 -9.26 -5.56
N LYS A 643 -3.71 -9.27 -4.75
CA LYS A 643 -2.43 -8.63 -5.08
C LYS A 643 -1.74 -9.25 -6.29
N LYS A 644 -1.73 -10.59 -6.38
CA LYS A 644 -1.07 -11.32 -7.48
C LYS A 644 -1.80 -11.14 -8.81
N ILE A 645 -3.13 -11.14 -8.76
CA ILE A 645 -3.97 -10.95 -9.93
C ILE A 645 -3.93 -9.49 -10.39
N ALA A 646 -3.98 -8.53 -9.47
CA ALA A 646 -3.84 -7.12 -9.79
C ALA A 646 -2.47 -6.76 -10.39
N SER A 647 -1.42 -7.53 -10.06
CA SER A 647 -0.11 -7.39 -10.70
C SER A 647 -0.04 -7.93 -12.14
N GLY A 648 -1.13 -8.51 -12.66
CA GLY A 648 -1.21 -9.01 -14.03
C GLY A 648 -0.64 -10.41 -14.25
N ALA A 649 -0.41 -11.20 -13.20
CA ALA A 649 0.16 -12.54 -13.34
C ALA A 649 -0.79 -13.52 -14.04
N ASP A 650 -0.33 -14.14 -15.13
CA ASP A 650 -1.04 -15.21 -15.86
C ASP A 650 -0.86 -16.57 -15.21
N SER A 651 0.32 -16.76 -14.63
CA SER A 651 0.72 -17.99 -13.93
C SER A 651 1.21 -17.66 -12.51
N ILE A 652 0.79 -18.44 -11.52
CA ILE A 652 1.08 -18.18 -10.11
C ILE A 652 1.57 -19.47 -9.45
N VAL A 653 2.74 -19.41 -8.82
CA VAL A 653 3.23 -20.48 -7.94
C VAL A 653 3.24 -19.95 -6.50
N LEU A 654 2.68 -20.71 -5.57
CA LEU A 654 2.55 -20.31 -4.17
C LEU A 654 3.44 -21.21 -3.31
N ASP A 655 4.27 -20.62 -2.47
CA ASP A 655 5.04 -21.29 -1.42
C ASP A 655 4.30 -21.13 -0.08
N VAL A 656 3.56 -22.17 0.30
CA VAL A 656 2.76 -22.19 1.52
C VAL A 656 3.56 -22.88 2.61
N LYS A 657 4.11 -22.10 3.53
CA LYS A 657 4.88 -22.63 4.66
C LYS A 657 3.97 -23.29 5.70
N VAL A 658 4.46 -24.35 6.33
CA VAL A 658 3.81 -24.99 7.48
C VAL A 658 4.80 -25.31 8.60
N GLY A 659 4.33 -25.17 9.84
CA GLY A 659 5.08 -25.54 11.05
C GLY A 659 5.32 -24.36 11.98
N ASP A 660 6.25 -24.55 12.93
CA ASP A 660 6.52 -23.57 14.00
C ASP A 660 6.78 -22.15 13.47
N GLY A 661 7.65 -21.99 12.47
CA GLY A 661 7.99 -20.68 11.89
C GLY A 661 7.01 -20.16 10.83
N ALA A 662 5.90 -20.86 10.60
CA ALA A 662 4.92 -20.50 9.59
C ALA A 662 3.67 -19.84 10.20
N PHE A 663 2.89 -19.19 9.33
CA PHE A 663 1.57 -18.68 9.69
C PHE A 663 0.55 -19.82 9.84
N MET A 664 0.63 -20.85 8.98
CA MET A 664 -0.16 -22.08 9.11
C MET A 664 0.62 -23.08 9.98
N LYS A 665 0.07 -23.49 11.12
CA LYS A 665 0.78 -24.38 12.05
C LYS A 665 0.62 -25.86 11.69
N THR A 666 -0.49 -26.22 11.04
CA THR A 666 -0.78 -27.61 10.66
C THR A 666 -0.81 -27.82 9.15
N LEU A 667 -0.48 -29.04 8.70
CA LEU A 667 -0.49 -29.39 7.28
C LEU A 667 -1.90 -29.27 6.67
N ALA A 668 -2.93 -29.66 7.42
CA ALA A 668 -4.32 -29.58 6.95
C ALA A 668 -4.77 -28.13 6.69
N GLU A 669 -4.39 -27.18 7.54
CA GLU A 669 -4.69 -25.75 7.33
C GLU A 669 -3.90 -25.18 6.15
N ALA A 670 -2.63 -25.59 6.00
CA ALA A 670 -1.81 -25.20 4.86
C ALA A 670 -2.36 -25.75 3.53
N GLU A 671 -2.80 -27.01 3.51
CA GLU A 671 -3.49 -27.63 2.36
C GLU A 671 -4.78 -26.88 2.03
N ALA A 672 -5.63 -26.60 3.02
CA ALA A 672 -6.87 -25.85 2.82
C ALA A 672 -6.61 -24.42 2.29
N LEU A 673 -5.58 -23.74 2.78
CA LEU A 673 -5.19 -22.42 2.28
C LEU A 673 -4.67 -22.49 0.84
N ALA A 674 -3.80 -23.47 0.54
CA ALA A 674 -3.26 -23.70 -0.78
C ALA A 674 -4.37 -24.02 -1.80
N GLU A 675 -5.29 -24.92 -1.47
CA GLU A 675 -6.45 -25.28 -2.28
C GLU A 675 -7.34 -24.07 -2.56
N ALA A 676 -7.65 -23.27 -1.54
CA ALA A 676 -8.44 -22.05 -1.73
C ALA A 676 -7.76 -21.06 -2.68
N MET A 677 -6.44 -20.85 -2.57
CA MET A 677 -5.72 -19.94 -3.45
C MET A 677 -5.60 -20.47 -4.89
N VAL A 678 -5.35 -21.77 -5.07
CA VAL A 678 -5.32 -22.42 -6.39
C VAL A 678 -6.69 -22.34 -7.06
N ALA A 679 -7.77 -22.57 -6.32
CA ALA A 679 -9.14 -22.43 -6.82
C ALA A 679 -9.44 -21.00 -7.27
N ILE A 680 -9.17 -19.99 -6.43
CA ILE A 680 -9.37 -18.57 -6.77
C ILE A 680 -8.60 -18.19 -8.05
N GLY A 681 -7.33 -18.60 -8.15
CA GLY A 681 -6.52 -18.31 -9.33
C GLY A 681 -7.12 -18.94 -10.59
N SER A 682 -7.53 -20.20 -10.50
CA SER A 682 -8.11 -20.95 -11.62
C SER A 682 -9.45 -20.38 -12.08
N GLU A 683 -10.33 -20.01 -11.14
CA GLU A 683 -11.62 -19.36 -11.43
C GLU A 683 -11.45 -18.01 -12.15
N LEU A 684 -10.35 -17.30 -11.86
CA LEU A 684 -10.00 -16.03 -12.49
C LEU A 684 -9.09 -16.20 -13.73
N GLY A 685 -9.01 -17.42 -14.27
CA GLY A 685 -8.31 -17.74 -15.51
C GLY A 685 -6.78 -17.76 -15.38
N ARG A 686 -6.24 -17.90 -14.17
CA ARG A 686 -4.80 -17.92 -13.90
C ARG A 686 -4.32 -19.33 -13.61
N ARG A 687 -3.26 -19.77 -14.29
CA ARG A 687 -2.65 -21.09 -14.05
C ARG A 687 -1.96 -21.07 -12.69
N THR A 688 -2.48 -21.84 -11.73
CA THR A 688 -2.01 -21.72 -10.33
C THR A 688 -1.59 -23.08 -9.77
N ALA A 689 -0.45 -23.09 -9.09
CA ALA A 689 0.02 -24.22 -8.28
C ALA A 689 0.50 -23.72 -6.92
N ALA A 690 0.48 -24.58 -5.92
CA ALA A 690 1.03 -24.30 -4.61
C ALA A 690 1.92 -25.46 -4.14
N VAL A 691 3.08 -25.14 -3.61
CA VAL A 691 4.02 -26.06 -2.97
C VAL A 691 3.95 -25.79 -1.47
N ILE A 692 3.69 -26.84 -0.70
CA ILE A 692 3.64 -26.79 0.77
C ILE A 692 4.98 -27.27 1.31
N SER A 693 5.70 -26.38 2.00
CA SER A 693 7.06 -26.65 2.49
C SER A 693 7.19 -26.48 4.01
N ASP A 694 8.05 -27.29 4.62
CA ASP A 694 8.32 -27.28 6.06
C ASP A 694 9.06 -26.01 6.49
N MET A 695 8.61 -25.46 7.62
CA MET A 695 9.20 -24.31 8.31
C MET A 695 9.31 -24.58 9.82
N ASN A 696 9.46 -25.85 10.21
CA ASN A 696 9.71 -26.23 11.62
C ASN A 696 11.15 -25.95 12.04
N GLN A 697 12.01 -25.55 11.10
CA GLN A 697 13.30 -24.93 11.32
C GLN A 697 13.48 -23.83 10.26
N PRO A 698 14.32 -22.81 10.49
CA PRO A 698 14.61 -21.79 9.49
C PRO A 698 15.15 -22.42 8.20
N LEU A 699 14.73 -21.95 7.02
CA LEU A 699 15.27 -22.42 5.74
C LEU A 699 16.69 -21.87 5.53
N GLY A 700 17.63 -22.73 5.15
CA GLY A 700 19.05 -22.38 5.10
C GLY A 700 19.66 -22.15 6.49
N PHE A 701 20.75 -21.40 6.56
CA PHE A 701 21.46 -21.08 7.80
C PHE A 701 21.36 -19.61 8.19
N ALA A 702 21.17 -18.68 7.25
CA ALA A 702 21.09 -17.26 7.57
C ALA A 702 19.67 -16.81 7.97
N ILE A 703 19.55 -15.89 8.93
CA ILE A 703 18.31 -15.19 9.26
C ILE A 703 18.64 -13.70 9.38
N GLY A 704 18.09 -12.87 8.51
CA GLY A 704 18.36 -11.44 8.47
C GLY A 704 18.20 -10.85 7.07
N ASN A 705 18.89 -9.75 6.80
CA ASN A 705 18.80 -9.07 5.50
C ASN A 705 20.06 -9.31 4.66
N ALA A 706 21.17 -8.65 4.98
CA ALA A 706 22.43 -8.83 4.28
C ALA A 706 22.94 -10.28 4.31
N LEU A 707 22.78 -10.96 5.46
CA LEU A 707 23.16 -12.36 5.64
C LEU A 707 22.41 -13.30 4.69
N GLU A 708 21.12 -13.03 4.47
CA GLU A 708 20.30 -13.83 3.55
C GLU A 708 20.58 -13.54 2.08
N VAL A 709 20.96 -12.30 1.74
CA VAL A 709 21.47 -11.97 0.40
C VAL A 709 22.78 -12.72 0.13
N ALA A 710 23.70 -12.76 1.09
CA ALA A 710 24.94 -13.51 0.96
C ALA A 710 24.70 -15.02 0.76
N GLU A 711 23.80 -15.61 1.56
CA GLU A 711 23.44 -17.03 1.41
C GLU A 711 22.75 -17.32 0.06
N ALA A 712 21.92 -16.41 -0.45
CA ALA A 712 21.31 -16.54 -1.78
C ALA A 712 22.36 -16.50 -2.90
N LEU A 713 23.42 -15.69 -2.77
CA LEU A 713 24.53 -15.69 -3.73
C LEU A 713 25.28 -17.02 -3.71
N THR A 714 25.58 -17.57 -2.53
CA THR A 714 26.19 -18.90 -2.39
C THR A 714 25.30 -19.99 -2.99
N ALA A 715 23.99 -19.89 -2.81
CA ALA A 715 23.02 -20.77 -3.45
C ALA A 715 23.07 -20.69 -4.98
N LEU A 716 23.11 -19.48 -5.55
CA LEU A 716 23.22 -19.28 -7.00
C LEU A 716 24.57 -19.72 -7.60
N GLN A 717 25.60 -19.87 -6.77
CA GLN A 717 26.89 -20.47 -7.14
C GLN A 717 26.86 -22.01 -7.11
N GLY A 718 25.76 -22.62 -6.63
CA GLY A 718 25.61 -24.07 -6.49
C GLY A 718 26.15 -24.64 -5.17
N GLU A 719 26.58 -23.77 -4.23
CA GLU A 719 27.18 -24.17 -2.94
C GLU A 719 26.26 -23.86 -1.75
N GLY A 720 24.97 -23.58 -2.02
CA GLY A 720 24.00 -23.20 -1.00
C GLY A 720 23.56 -24.34 -0.08
N PRO A 721 22.82 -24.00 1.00
CA PRO A 721 22.24 -24.99 1.90
C PRO A 721 21.28 -25.93 1.17
N SER A 722 21.39 -27.24 1.40
CA SER A 722 20.62 -28.26 0.65
C SER A 722 19.10 -28.09 0.74
N ASP A 723 18.60 -27.62 1.89
CA ASP A 723 17.17 -27.36 2.09
C ASP A 723 16.68 -26.15 1.27
N LEU A 724 17.43 -25.04 1.29
CA LEU A 724 17.14 -23.89 0.43
C LEU A 724 17.15 -24.29 -1.05
N MET A 725 18.16 -25.06 -1.47
CA MET A 725 18.29 -25.53 -2.85
C MET A 725 17.09 -26.37 -3.25
N GLU A 726 16.68 -27.35 -2.44
CA GLU A 726 15.57 -28.25 -2.77
C GLU A 726 14.24 -27.50 -2.93
N VAL A 727 13.94 -26.55 -2.03
CA VAL A 727 12.74 -25.70 -2.14
C VAL A 727 12.81 -24.81 -3.37
N SER A 728 13.96 -24.19 -3.64
CA SER A 728 14.13 -23.32 -4.81
C SER A 728 14.02 -24.07 -6.13
N LEU A 729 14.63 -25.26 -6.25
CA LEU A 729 14.56 -26.09 -7.46
C LEU A 729 13.14 -26.60 -7.69
N THR A 730 12.44 -27.02 -6.64
CA THR A 730 11.04 -27.49 -6.73
C THR A 730 10.10 -26.37 -7.19
N LEU A 731 10.19 -25.20 -6.56
CA LEU A 731 9.40 -24.03 -6.98
C LEU A 731 9.75 -23.59 -8.39
N GLY A 732 11.04 -23.58 -8.74
CA GLY A 732 11.52 -23.27 -10.07
C GLY A 732 10.98 -24.22 -11.14
N ALA A 733 10.95 -25.52 -10.87
CA ALA A 733 10.40 -26.51 -11.79
C ALA A 733 8.90 -26.28 -12.04
N HIS A 734 8.11 -26.02 -10.98
CA HIS A 734 6.69 -25.67 -11.15
C HIS A 734 6.50 -24.38 -11.94
N MET A 735 7.34 -23.37 -11.69
CA MET A 735 7.32 -22.11 -12.43
C MET A 735 7.64 -22.35 -13.93
N VAL A 736 8.63 -23.17 -14.24
CA VAL A 736 9.03 -23.48 -15.63
C VAL A 736 7.94 -24.24 -16.38
N VAL A 737 7.27 -25.22 -15.74
CA VAL A 737 6.11 -25.92 -16.34
C VAL A 737 4.95 -24.95 -16.58
N LEU A 738 4.57 -24.16 -15.57
CA LEU A 738 3.47 -23.20 -15.72
C LEU A 738 3.79 -22.10 -16.74
N GLY A 739 5.07 -21.74 -16.91
CA GLY A 739 5.54 -20.80 -17.92
C GLY A 739 5.68 -21.39 -19.33
N GLY A 740 5.30 -22.67 -19.52
CA GLY A 740 5.30 -23.33 -20.83
C GLY A 740 6.68 -23.57 -21.42
N LYS A 741 7.72 -23.65 -20.58
CA LYS A 741 9.11 -23.93 -21.01
C LYS A 741 9.53 -25.40 -20.82
N ALA A 742 8.68 -26.21 -20.20
CA ALA A 742 8.82 -27.65 -20.09
C ALA A 742 7.43 -28.31 -19.96
N ASP A 743 7.29 -29.54 -20.42
CA ASP A 743 6.02 -30.27 -20.35
C ASP A 743 5.88 -31.08 -19.04
N THR A 744 7.01 -31.42 -18.41
CA THR A 744 7.08 -32.24 -17.19
C THR A 744 7.90 -31.58 -16.09
N LEU A 745 7.65 -31.95 -14.83
CA LEU A 745 8.42 -31.42 -13.69
C LEU A 745 9.86 -31.92 -13.71
N GLU A 746 10.10 -33.13 -14.20
CA GLU A 746 11.42 -33.74 -14.34
C GLU A 746 12.28 -32.96 -15.35
N GLU A 747 11.72 -32.65 -16.52
CA GLU A 747 12.39 -31.80 -17.51
C GLU A 747 12.63 -30.38 -16.97
N ALA A 748 11.59 -29.79 -16.36
CA ALA A 748 11.68 -28.46 -15.78
C ALA A 748 12.77 -28.37 -14.71
N ARG A 749 12.86 -29.38 -13.85
CA ARG A 749 13.89 -29.46 -12.81
C ARG A 749 15.29 -29.56 -13.42
N ALA A 750 15.46 -30.41 -14.42
CA ALA A 750 16.74 -30.54 -15.13
C ALA A 750 17.19 -29.22 -15.77
N LEU A 751 16.26 -28.45 -16.36
CA LEU A 751 16.56 -27.13 -16.93
C LEU A 751 17.02 -26.14 -15.85
N VAL A 752 16.32 -26.08 -14.71
CA VAL A 752 16.68 -25.16 -13.62
C VAL A 752 18.03 -25.55 -13.01
N GLU A 753 18.28 -26.85 -12.78
CA GLU A 753 19.57 -27.36 -12.30
C GLU A 753 20.71 -27.06 -13.29
N GLN A 754 20.47 -27.17 -14.59
CA GLN A 754 21.44 -26.77 -15.60
C GLN A 754 21.81 -25.29 -15.52
N LYS A 755 20.81 -24.39 -15.38
CA LYS A 755 21.04 -22.93 -15.28
C LYS A 755 21.74 -22.50 -14.00
N LEU A 756 21.63 -23.30 -12.96
CA LEU A 756 22.42 -23.17 -11.75
C LEU A 756 23.88 -23.56 -12.04
N MET A 757 24.12 -24.76 -12.58
CA MET A 757 25.46 -25.31 -12.80
C MET A 757 26.29 -24.53 -13.83
N ASP A 758 25.67 -23.98 -14.87
CA ASP A 758 26.35 -23.20 -15.91
C ASP A 758 26.56 -21.71 -15.54
N GLY A 759 26.15 -21.33 -14.33
CA GLY A 759 26.25 -19.98 -13.79
C GLY A 759 25.33 -18.94 -14.45
N SER A 760 24.39 -19.34 -15.30
CA SER A 760 23.47 -18.41 -15.98
C SER A 760 22.57 -17.70 -14.99
N ALA A 761 22.08 -18.40 -13.97
CA ALA A 761 21.27 -17.79 -12.92
C ALA A 761 22.03 -16.72 -12.14
N LEU A 762 23.30 -16.97 -11.80
CA LEU A 762 24.16 -15.99 -11.13
C LEU A 762 24.41 -14.74 -12.00
N ARG A 763 24.71 -14.94 -13.29
CA ARG A 763 24.85 -13.82 -14.26
C ARG A 763 23.56 -13.02 -14.39
N LEU A 764 22.42 -13.68 -14.40
CA LEU A 764 21.13 -13.01 -14.48
C LEU A 764 20.81 -12.22 -13.20
N PHE A 765 21.15 -12.76 -12.03
CA PHE A 765 21.04 -12.05 -10.76
C PHE A 765 21.91 -10.78 -10.74
N HIS A 766 23.13 -10.83 -11.29
CA HIS A 766 23.97 -9.64 -11.46
C HIS A 766 23.29 -8.58 -12.34
N ASN A 767 22.76 -8.98 -13.49
CA ASN A 767 22.07 -8.06 -14.41
C ASN A 767 20.82 -7.45 -13.76
N PHE A 768 20.07 -8.25 -13.01
CA PHE A 768 18.93 -7.82 -12.21
C PHE A 768 19.32 -6.75 -11.18
N VAL A 769 20.36 -7.01 -10.37
CA VAL A 769 20.85 -6.07 -9.36
C VAL A 769 21.32 -4.77 -10.01
N LYS A 770 22.10 -4.87 -11.09
CA LYS A 770 22.60 -3.73 -11.86
C LYS A 770 21.46 -2.88 -12.42
N ALA A 771 20.44 -3.51 -13.01
CA ALA A 771 19.34 -2.80 -13.66
C ALA A 771 18.48 -1.99 -12.68
N GLN A 772 18.44 -2.41 -11.41
CA GLN A 772 17.80 -1.68 -10.31
C GLN A 772 18.79 -0.84 -9.51
N GLY A 773 19.98 -0.52 -10.05
CA GLY A 773 20.92 0.43 -9.45
C GLY A 773 21.75 -0.11 -8.28
N GLY A 774 21.67 -1.41 -7.98
CA GLY A 774 22.49 -2.04 -6.96
C GLY A 774 23.97 -2.09 -7.34
N ASN A 775 24.84 -2.08 -6.33
CA ASN A 775 26.29 -2.09 -6.50
C ASN A 775 26.78 -3.40 -7.16
N GLU A 776 27.36 -3.28 -8.37
CA GLU A 776 27.84 -4.40 -9.19
C GLU A 776 28.93 -5.24 -8.51
N ALA A 777 29.71 -4.63 -7.59
CA ALA A 777 30.75 -5.35 -6.84
C ALA A 777 30.19 -6.41 -5.86
N LEU A 778 28.87 -6.54 -5.74
CA LEU A 778 28.19 -7.57 -4.94
C LEU A 778 28.60 -9.00 -5.28
N LEU A 779 28.86 -9.31 -6.55
CA LEU A 779 29.24 -10.67 -6.94
C LEU A 779 30.71 -10.99 -6.66
N GLU A 780 31.59 -10.02 -6.84
CA GLU A 780 33.05 -10.21 -6.68
C GLU A 780 33.47 -10.09 -5.21
N HIS A 781 32.84 -9.16 -4.49
CA HIS A 781 33.20 -8.78 -3.12
C HIS A 781 31.96 -8.53 -2.25
N PRO A 782 31.06 -9.52 -2.07
CA PRO A 782 29.86 -9.37 -1.25
C PRO A 782 30.18 -8.89 0.17
N GLU A 783 31.30 -9.33 0.74
CA GLU A 783 31.78 -8.96 2.07
C GLU A 783 32.15 -7.47 2.22
N ARG A 784 32.43 -6.78 1.10
CA ARG A 784 32.81 -5.36 1.09
C ARG A 784 31.62 -4.44 0.87
N VAL A 785 30.58 -4.89 0.18
CA VAL A 785 29.43 -4.05 -0.20
C VAL A 785 28.19 -4.32 0.63
N LEU A 786 28.03 -5.53 1.16
CA LEU A 786 26.91 -5.84 2.05
C LEU A 786 27.21 -5.30 3.47
N PRO A 787 26.22 -4.68 4.13
CA PRO A 787 26.36 -4.21 5.50
C PRO A 787 26.85 -5.32 6.45
N GLN A 788 27.91 -5.04 7.21
CA GLN A 788 28.51 -5.98 8.16
C GLN A 788 28.24 -5.56 9.61
N ALA A 789 27.84 -6.52 10.44
CA ALA A 789 27.68 -6.32 11.87
C ALA A 789 29.03 -6.07 12.55
N LYS A 790 29.05 -5.19 13.56
CA LYS A 790 30.29 -4.86 14.30
C LYS A 790 30.76 -5.96 15.24
N MET A 791 29.85 -6.83 15.69
CA MET A 791 30.18 -7.95 16.57
C MET A 791 29.51 -9.24 16.11
N GLN A 792 30.24 -10.34 16.31
CA GLN A 792 29.76 -11.70 16.08
C GLN A 792 29.96 -12.50 17.38
N ILE A 793 28.87 -13.02 17.94
CA ILE A 793 28.89 -13.76 19.21
C ILE A 793 28.51 -15.21 18.92
N ARG A 794 29.40 -16.15 19.24
CA ARG A 794 29.12 -17.58 19.13
C ARG A 794 28.15 -18.01 20.23
N VAL A 795 27.17 -18.83 19.85
CA VAL A 795 26.22 -19.46 20.75
C VAL A 795 26.65 -20.90 20.99
N PRO A 796 27.13 -21.26 22.20
CA PRO A 796 27.54 -22.62 22.50
C PRO A 796 26.33 -23.52 22.80
N ALA A 797 26.41 -24.79 22.38
CA ALA A 797 25.46 -25.83 22.69
C ALA A 797 25.37 -26.07 24.20
N PRO A 798 24.16 -26.10 24.80
CA PRO A 798 24.00 -26.29 26.24
C PRO A 798 24.32 -27.71 26.72
N SER A 799 24.23 -28.71 25.84
CA SER A 799 24.45 -30.13 26.13
C SER A 799 24.98 -30.87 24.90
N THR A 800 25.50 -32.09 25.13
CA THR A 800 25.90 -33.02 24.08
C THR A 800 24.70 -33.88 23.66
N GLY A 801 24.52 -34.09 22.35
CA GLY A 801 23.45 -34.95 21.81
C GLY A 801 23.23 -34.70 20.32
N ILE A 802 22.01 -35.00 19.85
CA ILE A 802 21.53 -34.73 18.49
C ILE A 802 20.45 -33.65 18.57
N VAL A 803 20.55 -32.63 17.71
CA VAL A 803 19.53 -31.56 17.60
C VAL A 803 18.23 -32.18 17.07
N GLN A 804 17.17 -32.11 17.87
CA GLN A 804 15.85 -32.67 17.52
C GLN A 804 14.97 -31.64 16.81
N THR A 805 14.87 -30.45 17.40
CA THR A 805 14.01 -29.37 16.90
C THR A 805 14.68 -28.02 17.10
N ILE A 806 14.33 -27.07 16.25
CA ILE A 806 14.80 -25.69 16.29
C ILE A 806 13.57 -24.79 16.19
N ALA A 807 13.19 -24.10 17.26
CA ALA A 807 12.03 -23.22 17.27
C ALA A 807 12.23 -22.00 16.34
N ALA A 808 11.81 -22.13 15.08
CA ALA A 808 12.02 -21.15 14.03
C ALA A 808 11.38 -19.79 14.35
N GLU A 809 10.20 -19.78 14.96
CA GLU A 809 9.52 -18.54 15.35
C GLU A 809 10.35 -17.76 16.39
N GLN A 810 10.91 -18.47 17.38
CA GLN A 810 11.76 -17.85 18.41
C GLN A 810 13.06 -17.28 17.83
N LEU A 811 13.65 -17.95 16.83
CA LEU A 811 14.83 -17.44 16.13
C LEU A 811 14.50 -16.19 15.30
N GLY A 812 13.35 -16.18 14.61
CA GLY A 812 12.87 -14.98 13.90
C GLY A 812 12.63 -13.81 14.85
N ILE A 813 12.01 -14.04 16.01
CA ILE A 813 11.82 -13.01 17.04
C ILE A 813 13.17 -12.51 17.58
N ALA A 814 14.13 -13.41 17.80
CA ALA A 814 15.47 -13.02 18.25
C ALA A 814 16.17 -12.12 17.22
N ALA A 815 16.10 -12.46 15.93
CA ALA A 815 16.64 -11.63 14.85
C ALA A 815 15.92 -10.27 14.76
N MET A 816 14.58 -10.25 14.86
CA MET A 816 13.79 -9.00 14.88
C MET A 816 14.20 -8.10 16.04
N LYS A 817 14.36 -8.64 17.26
CA LYS A 817 14.81 -7.89 18.44
C LYS A 817 16.24 -7.32 18.31
N LEU A 818 17.09 -7.92 17.47
CA LEU A 818 18.41 -7.37 17.15
C LEU A 818 18.34 -6.16 16.22
N GLY A 819 17.22 -5.97 15.50
CA GLY A 819 17.03 -4.93 14.50
C GLY A 819 16.89 -5.47 13.07
N ALA A 820 16.87 -6.78 12.85
CA ALA A 820 16.78 -7.37 11.51
C ALA A 820 15.35 -7.30 10.90
N GLY A 821 14.36 -6.89 11.69
CA GLY A 821 12.96 -6.80 11.28
C GLY A 821 12.21 -5.73 12.07
N ARG A 822 10.92 -5.55 11.75
CA ARG A 822 10.08 -4.49 12.31
C ARG A 822 9.10 -5.04 13.35
N ALA A 823 9.07 -4.46 14.55
CA ALA A 823 8.01 -4.69 15.53
C ALA A 823 6.79 -3.81 15.23
N SER A 824 7.04 -2.59 14.73
CA SER A 824 6.03 -1.65 14.24
C SER A 824 6.38 -1.17 12.82
N LYS A 825 5.36 -0.73 12.06
CA LYS A 825 5.54 -0.34 10.65
C LYS A 825 6.59 0.76 10.43
N ASP A 826 6.80 1.62 11.42
CA ASP A 826 7.69 2.78 11.34
C ASP A 826 9.12 2.48 11.83
N ASP A 827 9.39 1.24 12.28
CA ASP A 827 10.71 0.85 12.76
C ASP A 827 11.74 0.82 11.61
N GLN A 828 12.94 1.32 11.90
CA GLN A 828 14.08 1.20 10.99
C GLN A 828 14.72 -0.17 11.12
N ILE A 829 15.10 -0.75 9.99
CA ILE A 829 15.82 -2.03 9.93
C ILE A 829 17.31 -1.76 9.91
N ASP A 830 18.05 -2.52 10.70
CA ASP A 830 19.49 -2.68 10.53
C ASP A 830 19.73 -3.88 9.62
N HIS A 831 20.19 -3.63 8.39
CA HIS A 831 20.39 -4.69 7.42
C HIS A 831 21.58 -5.62 7.76
N ALA A 832 22.47 -5.21 8.65
CA ALA A 832 23.70 -5.92 8.98
C ALA A 832 23.54 -6.99 10.07
N VAL A 833 22.50 -6.87 10.90
CA VAL A 833 22.27 -7.75 12.07
C VAL A 833 21.42 -8.97 11.70
N GLY A 834 21.51 -10.01 12.53
CA GLY A 834 20.78 -11.26 12.31
C GLY A 834 21.48 -12.45 12.95
N LEU A 835 21.13 -13.66 12.49
CA LEU A 835 21.63 -14.92 13.00
C LEU A 835 22.19 -15.78 11.86
N VAL A 836 23.26 -16.52 12.12
CA VAL A 836 23.75 -17.56 11.21
C VAL A 836 23.83 -18.87 11.99
N LEU A 837 23.00 -19.84 11.62
CA LEU A 837 22.98 -21.16 12.22
C LEU A 837 24.24 -21.93 11.79
N SER A 838 24.70 -22.82 12.66
CA SER A 838 25.82 -23.73 12.37
C SER A 838 25.41 -25.20 12.44
N LYS A 839 24.20 -25.46 12.94
CA LYS A 839 23.63 -26.79 13.15
C LYS A 839 22.14 -26.78 12.82
N LYS A 840 21.67 -27.86 12.22
CA LYS A 840 20.26 -28.10 11.85
C LYS A 840 19.72 -29.31 12.60
N ALA A 841 18.41 -29.54 12.52
CA ALA A 841 17.83 -30.76 13.06
C ALA A 841 18.48 -32.01 12.43
N GLY A 842 18.83 -32.99 13.26
CA GLY A 842 19.60 -34.17 12.89
C GLY A 842 21.12 -34.06 13.09
N ASP A 843 21.65 -32.86 13.31
CA ASP A 843 23.09 -32.69 13.55
C ASP A 843 23.51 -33.12 14.95
N ARG A 844 24.67 -33.79 15.04
CA ARG A 844 25.32 -34.10 16.31
C ARG A 844 26.11 -32.89 16.82
N VAL A 845 25.99 -32.62 18.12
CA VAL A 845 26.68 -31.53 18.81
C VAL A 845 27.24 -32.00 20.15
N LYS A 846 28.39 -31.46 20.56
CA LYS A 846 28.93 -31.56 21.91
C LYS A 846 28.63 -30.29 22.68
N ALA A 847 28.49 -30.41 24.01
CA ALA A 847 28.38 -29.24 24.87
C ALA A 847 29.56 -28.28 24.62
N GLY A 848 29.25 -27.00 24.34
CA GLY A 848 30.24 -26.00 23.95
C GLY A 848 30.44 -25.81 22.44
N ASP A 849 29.99 -26.74 21.58
CA ASP A 849 30.04 -26.56 20.12
C ASP A 849 29.20 -25.36 19.70
N THR A 850 29.60 -24.63 18.66
CA THR A 850 28.81 -23.50 18.16
C THR A 850 27.58 -24.00 17.41
N ILE A 851 26.39 -23.63 17.88
CA ILE A 851 25.10 -23.97 17.24
C ILE A 851 24.57 -22.84 16.35
N ALA A 852 24.93 -21.59 16.66
CA ALA A 852 24.65 -20.43 15.84
C ALA A 852 25.62 -19.29 16.19
N THR A 853 25.65 -18.26 15.36
CA THR A 853 26.38 -17.01 15.57
C THR A 853 25.40 -15.84 15.50
N VAL A 854 25.43 -14.96 16.51
CA VAL A 854 24.64 -13.73 16.58
C VAL A 854 25.46 -12.60 15.96
N HIS A 855 24.91 -11.95 14.93
CA HIS A 855 25.46 -10.75 14.30
C HIS A 855 24.72 -9.53 14.85
N ALA A 856 25.42 -8.67 15.57
CA ALA A 856 24.82 -7.51 16.25
C ALA A 856 25.66 -6.24 16.11
N GLN A 857 25.07 -5.09 16.44
CA GLN A 857 25.81 -3.85 16.70
C GLN A 857 26.46 -3.89 18.08
N ALA A 858 27.55 -3.15 18.26
CA ALA A 858 28.37 -3.17 19.47
C ALA A 858 27.59 -2.87 20.77
N ASP A 859 27.90 -3.63 21.83
CA ASP A 859 27.41 -3.48 23.21
C ASP A 859 25.88 -3.46 23.36
N ASN A 860 25.22 -4.49 22.82
CA ASN A 860 23.77 -4.59 22.84
C ASN A 860 23.29 -5.65 23.85
N ALA A 861 22.53 -5.23 24.87
CA ALA A 861 21.85 -6.15 25.79
C ALA A 861 20.93 -7.15 25.04
N ALA A 862 20.38 -6.74 23.89
CA ALA A 862 19.59 -7.62 23.02
C ALA A 862 20.43 -8.77 22.43
N ALA A 863 21.74 -8.58 22.24
CA ALA A 863 22.61 -9.65 21.75
C ALA A 863 22.80 -10.76 22.78
N LEU A 864 22.95 -10.41 24.06
CA LEU A 864 22.98 -11.39 25.16
C LEU A 864 21.62 -12.06 25.40
N GLU A 865 20.52 -11.36 25.16
CA GLU A 865 19.18 -11.96 25.14
C GLU A 865 19.03 -12.94 23.98
N ALA A 866 19.46 -12.56 22.76
CA ALA A 866 19.42 -13.42 21.59
C ALA A 866 20.20 -14.72 21.79
N VAL A 867 21.42 -14.67 22.36
CA VAL A 867 22.18 -15.87 22.73
C VAL A 867 21.36 -16.82 23.61
N ARG A 868 20.71 -16.30 24.65
CA ARG A 868 19.88 -17.09 25.57
C ARG A 868 18.62 -17.64 24.90
N THR A 869 17.98 -16.86 24.04
CA THR A 869 16.82 -17.28 23.26
C THR A 869 17.18 -18.41 22.29
N ILE A 870 18.31 -18.30 21.61
CA ILE A 870 18.80 -19.33 20.67
C ILE A 870 19.10 -20.63 21.42
N GLN A 871 19.79 -20.57 22.57
CA GLN A 871 20.04 -21.78 23.38
C GLN A 871 18.75 -22.49 23.81
N ARG A 872 17.69 -21.73 24.10
CA ARG A 872 16.37 -22.28 24.45
C ARG A 872 15.57 -22.78 23.24
N ALA A 873 15.85 -22.25 22.05
CA ALA A 873 15.18 -22.64 20.82
C ALA A 873 15.64 -24.01 20.29
N TYR A 874 16.83 -24.49 20.71
CA TYR A 874 17.35 -25.79 20.34
C TYR A 874 16.97 -26.86 21.37
N THR A 875 16.33 -27.93 20.91
CA THR A 875 16.13 -29.14 21.71
C THR A 875 17.21 -30.16 21.33
N ILE A 876 18.04 -30.57 22.30
CA ILE A 876 19.14 -31.53 22.07
C ILE A 876 18.91 -32.73 22.98
N GLU A 877 18.84 -33.91 22.37
CA GLU A 877 18.57 -35.18 23.07
C GLU A 877 19.52 -36.28 22.60
N ASP A 878 19.71 -37.31 23.43
CA ASP A 878 20.52 -38.49 23.12
C ASP A 878 19.65 -39.59 22.48
N LYS A 879 18.96 -39.24 21.39
CA LYS A 879 18.14 -40.14 20.58
C LYS A 879 18.19 -39.74 19.10
N ASP A 880 17.93 -40.69 18.21
CA ASP A 880 17.88 -40.40 16.78
C ASP A 880 16.76 -39.40 16.45
N CYS A 881 17.08 -38.46 15.55
CA CYS A 881 16.14 -37.47 15.05
C CYS A 881 15.40 -38.02 13.83
N GLU A 882 14.07 -38.01 13.86
CA GLU A 882 13.27 -38.31 12.67
C GLU A 882 13.48 -37.23 11.60
N ARG A 883 13.91 -37.63 10.40
CA ARG A 883 14.01 -36.72 9.26
C ARG A 883 12.62 -36.42 8.74
N ARG A 884 12.27 -35.14 8.70
CA ARG A 884 11.01 -34.68 8.11
C ARG A 884 11.20 -34.37 6.63
N PRO A 885 10.23 -34.70 5.77
CA PRO A 885 10.24 -34.22 4.39
C PRO A 885 10.18 -32.70 4.37
N LEU A 886 10.93 -32.08 3.45
CA LEU A 886 10.96 -30.63 3.30
C LEU A 886 9.82 -30.10 2.43
N ILE A 887 9.51 -30.82 1.35
CA ILE A 887 8.31 -30.61 0.55
C ILE A 887 7.29 -31.64 1.01
N LEU A 888 6.12 -31.17 1.47
CA LEU A 888 5.13 -32.02 2.12
C LEU A 888 3.98 -32.37 1.17
N SER A 889 3.51 -31.37 0.43
CA SER A 889 2.40 -31.52 -0.52
C SER A 889 2.55 -30.53 -1.66
N VAL A 890 1.98 -30.87 -2.81
CA VAL A 890 1.80 -29.97 -3.95
C VAL A 890 0.33 -29.94 -4.32
N VAL A 891 -0.23 -28.74 -4.42
CA VAL A 891 -1.63 -28.50 -4.79
C VAL A 891 -1.67 -27.91 -6.19
N THR A 892 -2.42 -28.55 -7.07
CA THR A 892 -2.68 -28.09 -8.44
C THR A 892 -4.16 -28.16 -8.73
N THR A 893 -4.59 -27.71 -9.91
CA THR A 893 -5.96 -27.90 -10.39
C THR A 893 -6.35 -29.37 -10.58
N ALA A 894 -5.38 -30.29 -10.61
CA ALA A 894 -5.63 -31.73 -10.65
C ALA A 894 -5.83 -32.35 -9.25
N GLY A 895 -5.65 -31.57 -8.18
CA GLY A 895 -5.76 -32.00 -6.79
C GLY A 895 -4.46 -31.87 -5.99
N THR A 896 -4.51 -32.37 -4.75
CA THR A 896 -3.42 -32.34 -3.77
C THR A 896 -2.64 -33.65 -3.80
N SER A 897 -1.34 -33.56 -4.06
CA SER A 897 -0.40 -34.69 -4.04
C SER A 897 0.53 -34.57 -2.83
N ARG A 898 0.46 -35.51 -1.90
CA ARG A 898 1.39 -35.59 -0.76
C ARG A 898 2.67 -36.32 -1.18
N LEU A 899 3.82 -35.83 -0.75
CA LEU A 899 5.15 -36.35 -1.11
C LEU A 899 5.79 -37.17 0.01
#